data_AF-A0A562XKH5-F1
#
_entry.id   AF-A0A562XKH5-F1
#
_cell.length_a   1.000
_cell.length_b   1.000
_cell.length_c   1.000
_cell.angle_alpha   90.00
_cell.angle_beta   90.00
_cell.angle_gamma   90.00
#
_symmetry.space_group_name_H-M   'P 1'
#
loop_
_entity.id
_entity.type
_entity.pdbx_description
1 polymer ?
#
loop_
_entity_poly.entity_id
_entity_poly.type
_entity_poly.pdbx_seq_one_letter_code
_entity_poly.pdbx_strand_id
1 'polypeptide(L)'
;MTTLELLEEELKKRGVFSTPLPKFINELADSIPNKLDPKMKLTIAVSEIILFASQFRRNIRHWNNSLIPINAITFCISGSGTGKDSSINAMRKNFLGGYEVINHLRVEKAKDAAKSIAKSKGLAMPDNPDVYEKFYDKPMPLFVAPSTNEGFIQYLNELDRSGIGAGFILSGEFGAELLTSPTIIANLQLLAELYDEGKKEVKVLKDKDKQSEEIKNLPVSALFMGSPENILFDETVKKKFKTEFTTKLARRSFFNFNFFEVEEPTYSNINELLKEEMKIEDIARNLNGKYTEEFRLLALDQINKCGVPLEIDIKTRELVTLYKKYNQQKASKVNKQYPITQLVIMHLYWKALKLAGALAIIKNKSSISELEYKEAITFTELLNEDMKNFEIELVKDPYELFVGFCQTILQDNKCFVDTHSLRKMGYISTTSNTTSKLKDLANLASSYDPSGVYKVTDTGIEYTKLVKTTGNGVSYLEVSGSKDDRKLACSKNFNYAVVEFKNLAGMLAKDFAYSPFKFRDGIRNKSNIEGGVKWIALDIDDSVYSDEQMHEILQDYNHHIARTSDPNNPFKFRVLLELDSIVDLGDKEYKNFIKSISNYLDLKIDILPKSQIYFSYSGRNVLSVTDKYPLETKDHIMNAYNTTTLSNPTEYIDTLSDKQKKALLSDPLTTFNYAFEAPEGKGSVSLYRAAKHAKDLGMSKEEVINLIQEINSYWIRPMDQIRLNNTLIKQIEDWSFTC
;
A
#
# COMPACT_ATOMS: atom_id res chain seq x y z
N MET A 1 2.74 30.66 22.70
CA MET A 1 3.74 29.68 22.24
C MET A 1 3.59 28.43 23.08
N THR A 2 3.32 27.26 22.48
CA THR A 2 3.15 25.99 23.21
C THR A 2 4.49 25.47 23.74
N THR A 3 4.48 24.56 24.71
CA THR A 3 5.72 23.92 25.20
C THR A 3 6.49 23.24 24.07
N LEU A 4 5.80 22.66 23.09
CA LEU A 4 6.44 22.04 21.92
C LEU A 4 7.15 23.09 21.06
N GLU A 5 6.52 24.24 20.79
CA GLU A 5 7.13 25.33 20.02
C GLU A 5 8.38 25.88 20.71
N LEU A 6 8.35 26.07 22.04
CA LEU A 6 9.51 26.52 22.81
C LEU A 6 10.69 25.52 22.73
N LEU A 7 10.38 24.22 22.81
CA LEU A 7 11.39 23.16 22.69
C LEU A 7 11.98 23.11 21.28
N GLU A 8 11.13 23.24 20.26
CA GLU A 8 11.54 23.23 18.85
C GLU A 8 12.42 24.45 18.50
N GLU A 9 12.05 25.65 18.96
CA GLU A 9 12.86 26.86 18.78
C GLU A 9 14.24 26.74 19.43
N GLU A 10 14.31 26.21 20.66
CA GLU A 10 15.60 26.01 21.33
C GLU A 10 16.46 24.95 20.62
N LEU A 11 15.86 23.86 20.12
CA LEU A 11 16.58 22.86 19.32
C LEU A 11 17.08 23.46 17.99
N LYS A 12 16.27 24.28 17.31
CA LYS A 12 16.68 25.02 16.10
C LYS A 12 17.83 25.98 16.39
N LYS A 13 17.75 26.75 17.48
CA LYS A 13 18.81 27.67 17.91
C LYS A 13 20.13 26.95 18.19
N ARG A 14 20.08 25.72 18.72
CA ARG A 14 21.26 24.86 18.92
C ARG A 14 21.74 24.16 17.64
N GLY A 15 21.10 24.39 16.49
CA GLY A 15 21.49 23.81 15.21
C GLY A 15 21.16 22.33 15.05
N VAL A 16 20.22 21.79 15.83
CA VAL A 16 19.90 20.35 15.83
C VAL A 16 19.37 19.90 14.47
N PHE A 17 18.40 20.63 13.91
CA PHE A 17 17.76 20.26 12.64
C PHE A 17 18.50 20.78 11.39
N SER A 18 19.64 21.44 11.57
CA SER A 18 20.50 21.92 10.47
C SER A 18 21.86 21.22 10.42
N THR A 19 22.14 20.32 11.35
CA THR A 19 23.39 19.55 11.36
C THR A 19 23.28 18.43 10.32
N PRO A 20 24.17 18.36 9.32
CA PRO A 20 24.13 17.30 8.32
C PRO A 20 24.60 15.97 8.90
N LEU A 21 24.25 14.86 8.24
CA LEU A 21 24.89 13.58 8.51
C LEU A 21 26.40 13.68 8.22
N PRO A 22 27.25 12.98 9.00
CA PRO A 22 28.67 12.91 8.70
C PRO A 22 28.92 12.42 7.28
N LYS A 23 29.87 13.06 6.57
CA LYS A 23 30.23 12.72 5.19
C LYS A 23 30.51 11.21 5.02
N PHE A 24 31.21 10.61 5.99
CA PHE A 24 31.58 9.20 5.93
C PHE A 24 30.38 8.25 5.96
N ILE A 25 29.25 8.63 6.56
CA ILE A 25 28.03 7.79 6.54
C ILE A 25 27.44 7.77 5.14
N ASN A 26 27.41 8.91 4.45
CA ASN A 26 26.97 8.97 3.06
C ASN A 26 27.92 8.17 2.15
N GLU A 27 29.23 8.33 2.32
CA GLU A 27 30.22 7.54 1.56
C GLU A 27 30.08 6.03 1.84
N LEU A 28 29.79 5.61 3.08
CA LEU A 28 29.50 4.22 3.37
C LEU A 28 28.21 3.76 2.68
N ALA A 29 27.16 4.56 2.68
CA ALA A 29 25.95 4.24 1.91
C ALA A 29 26.23 4.12 0.40
N ASP A 30 27.07 4.98 -0.15
CA ASP A 30 27.51 4.95 -1.56
C ASP A 30 28.39 3.73 -1.89
N SER A 31 28.95 3.06 -0.88
CA SER A 31 29.67 1.80 -1.07
C SER A 31 28.75 0.60 -1.38
N ILE A 32 27.43 0.77 -1.25
CA ILE A 32 26.44 -0.23 -1.63
C ILE A 32 26.07 0.00 -3.11
N PRO A 33 26.51 -0.87 -4.05
CA PRO A 33 26.28 -0.67 -5.48
C PRO A 33 24.84 -0.97 -5.90
N ASN A 34 24.10 -1.75 -5.10
CA ASN A 34 22.71 -2.10 -5.38
C ASN A 34 21.82 -0.86 -5.52
N LYS A 35 20.84 -0.94 -6.43
CA LYS A 35 19.78 0.06 -6.58
C LYS A 35 18.75 -0.11 -5.45
N LEU A 36 19.10 0.46 -4.28
CA LEU A 36 18.24 0.57 -3.11
C LEU A 36 17.87 2.02 -2.86
N ASP A 37 16.73 2.23 -2.18
CA ASP A 37 16.36 3.52 -1.63
C ASP A 37 17.53 4.12 -0.82
N PRO A 38 17.91 5.39 -1.04
CA PRO A 38 19.06 6.01 -0.36
C PRO A 38 18.96 5.98 1.17
N LYS A 39 17.75 6.17 1.73
CA LYS A 39 17.51 6.13 3.18
C LYS A 39 17.67 4.71 3.73
N MET A 40 17.35 3.67 2.93
CA MET A 40 17.70 2.28 3.28
C MET A 40 19.21 2.04 3.31
N LYS A 41 19.96 2.54 2.32
CA LYS A 41 21.43 2.42 2.30
C LYS A 41 22.06 3.08 3.54
N LEU A 42 21.59 4.28 3.90
CA LEU A 42 21.99 4.97 5.13
C LEU A 42 21.64 4.16 6.38
N THR A 43 20.47 3.52 6.40
CA THR A 43 20.04 2.69 7.54
C THR A 43 20.92 1.47 7.73
N ILE A 44 21.29 0.80 6.63
CA ILE A 44 22.25 -0.33 6.65
C ILE A 44 23.62 0.16 7.15
N ALA A 45 24.11 1.29 6.62
CA ALA A 45 25.39 1.89 7.04
C ALA A 45 25.42 2.17 8.54
N VAL A 46 24.39 2.84 9.07
CA VAL A 46 24.28 3.16 10.50
C VAL A 46 24.19 1.89 11.36
N SER A 47 23.43 0.88 10.92
CA SER A 47 23.32 -0.38 11.64
C SER A 47 24.67 -1.09 11.77
N GLU A 48 25.46 -1.16 10.69
CA GLU A 48 26.79 -1.77 10.70
C GLU A 48 27.82 -0.92 11.45
N ILE A 49 27.74 0.41 11.41
CA ILE A 49 28.58 1.31 12.23
C ILE A 49 28.37 1.04 13.73
N ILE A 50 27.11 0.97 14.17
CA ILE A 50 26.79 0.69 15.58
C ILE A 50 27.30 -0.69 15.96
N LEU A 51 27.09 -1.70 15.10
CA LEU A 51 27.59 -3.06 15.32
C LEU A 51 29.11 -3.12 15.44
N PHE A 52 29.83 -2.46 14.53
CA PHE A 52 31.30 -2.42 14.55
C PHE A 52 31.82 -1.71 15.80
N ALA A 53 31.28 -0.53 16.13
CA ALA A 53 31.67 0.22 17.33
C ALA A 53 31.39 -0.57 18.62
N SER A 54 30.31 -1.36 18.64
CA SER A 54 29.94 -2.17 19.81
C SER A 54 30.94 -3.27 20.15
N GLN A 55 31.74 -3.72 19.19
CA GLN A 55 32.74 -4.78 19.40
C GLN A 55 33.80 -4.40 20.43
N PHE A 56 34.09 -3.10 20.59
CA PHE A 56 35.10 -2.61 21.53
C PHE A 56 34.59 -2.50 22.99
N ARG A 57 33.32 -2.83 23.25
CA ARG A 57 32.71 -2.78 24.60
C ARG A 57 32.83 -1.42 25.32
N ARG A 58 33.03 -0.33 24.58
CA ARG A 58 33.16 1.03 25.10
C ARG A 58 31.78 1.62 25.41
N ASN A 59 31.12 1.09 26.43
CA ASN A 59 29.76 1.47 26.83
C ASN A 59 29.68 2.95 27.23
N ILE A 60 28.52 3.56 27.13
CA ILE A 60 28.31 4.95 27.52
C ILE A 60 28.11 5.01 29.04
N ARG A 61 28.93 5.77 29.75
CA ARG A 61 28.70 6.08 31.16
C ARG A 61 27.58 7.12 31.24
N HIS A 62 26.39 6.66 31.60
CA HIS A 62 25.25 7.54 31.77
C HIS A 62 25.36 8.33 33.08
N TRP A 63 24.71 9.48 33.16
CA TRP A 63 24.82 10.40 34.30
C TRP A 63 24.20 9.87 35.63
N ASN A 64 23.58 8.68 35.61
CA ASN A 64 23.17 7.93 36.80
C ASN A 64 24.17 6.80 37.17
N ASN A 65 25.34 6.78 36.54
CA ASN A 65 26.41 5.77 36.64
C ASN A 65 26.11 4.39 36.03
N SER A 66 24.95 4.17 35.38
CA SER A 66 24.74 2.94 34.61
C SER A 66 25.60 2.94 33.34
N LEU A 67 26.09 1.76 32.95
CA LEU A 67 26.78 1.57 31.68
C LEU A 67 25.76 1.17 30.62
N ILE A 68 25.61 2.00 29.59
CA ILE A 68 24.65 1.80 28.52
C ILE A 68 25.39 1.23 27.30
N PRO A 69 25.06 0.02 26.85
CA PRO A 69 25.68 -0.55 25.67
C PRO A 69 25.34 0.23 24.41
N ILE A 70 26.32 0.32 23.52
CA ILE A 70 26.15 0.80 22.15
C ILE A 70 25.63 -0.37 21.32
N ASN A 71 24.36 -0.33 20.95
CA ASN A 71 23.71 -1.34 20.14
C ASN A 71 22.51 -0.76 19.38
N ALA A 72 22.06 -1.49 18.37
CA ALA A 72 20.88 -1.14 17.58
C ALA A 72 20.03 -2.36 17.29
N ILE A 73 18.72 -2.18 17.32
CA ILE A 73 17.78 -3.10 16.68
C ILE A 73 17.26 -2.34 15.46
N THR A 74 17.49 -2.88 14.27
CA THR A 74 17.18 -2.21 13.01
C THR A 74 16.24 -3.05 12.18
N PHE A 75 15.19 -2.44 11.65
CA PHE A 75 14.26 -3.04 10.70
C PHE A 75 14.34 -2.27 9.38
N CYS A 76 14.53 -2.98 8.29
CA CYS A 76 14.44 -2.42 6.94
C CYS A 76 13.39 -3.21 6.16
N ILE A 77 12.26 -2.56 5.90
CA ILE A 77 11.11 -3.13 5.20
C ILE A 77 11.04 -2.49 3.81
N SER A 78 11.29 -3.29 2.77
CA SER A 78 11.26 -2.87 1.36
C SER A 78 10.74 -3.99 0.46
N GLY A 79 10.37 -3.66 -0.79
CA GLY A 79 9.93 -4.65 -1.79
C GLY A 79 10.80 -5.90 -1.86
N SER A 80 10.21 -7.02 -2.23
CA SER A 80 10.92 -8.29 -2.44
C SER A 80 11.89 -8.13 -3.63
N GLY A 81 13.04 -8.82 -3.61
CA GLY A 81 13.99 -8.79 -4.75
C GLY A 81 14.91 -7.55 -4.85
N THR A 82 14.85 -6.59 -3.94
CA THR A 82 15.67 -5.36 -4.00
C THR A 82 17.18 -5.54 -3.69
N GLY A 83 17.67 -6.78 -3.57
CA GLY A 83 19.08 -7.07 -3.28
C GLY A 83 19.53 -6.70 -1.84
N LYS A 84 18.69 -6.99 -0.85
CA LYS A 84 18.93 -6.66 0.58
C LYS A 84 20.18 -7.35 1.14
N ASP A 85 20.31 -8.65 0.92
CA ASP A 85 21.43 -9.45 1.43
C ASP A 85 22.77 -9.06 0.78
N SER A 86 22.77 -8.84 -0.54
CA SER A 86 23.97 -8.37 -1.24
C SER A 86 24.38 -6.97 -0.78
N SER A 87 23.42 -6.12 -0.40
CA SER A 87 23.71 -4.79 0.16
C SER A 87 24.33 -4.85 1.55
N ILE A 88 23.88 -5.75 2.43
CA ILE A 88 24.53 -5.98 3.74
C ILE A 88 25.95 -6.50 3.53
N ASN A 89 26.13 -7.47 2.63
CA ASN A 89 27.45 -8.02 2.32
C ASN A 89 28.39 -6.96 1.74
N ALA A 90 27.90 -6.09 0.85
CA ALA A 90 28.66 -4.97 0.31
C ALA A 90 29.09 -4.01 1.42
N MET A 91 28.16 -3.62 2.31
CA MET A 91 28.46 -2.77 3.46
C MET A 91 29.50 -3.41 4.39
N ARG A 92 29.34 -4.69 4.73
CA ARG A 92 30.21 -5.38 5.68
C ARG A 92 31.65 -5.52 5.20
N LYS A 93 31.87 -5.54 3.87
CA LYS A 93 33.23 -5.52 3.29
C LYS A 93 34.04 -4.31 3.75
N ASN A 94 33.40 -3.15 4.01
CA ASN A 94 34.10 -1.95 4.48
C ASN A 94 34.76 -2.14 5.85
N PHE A 95 34.29 -3.08 6.67
CA PHE A 95 34.75 -3.27 8.04
C PHE A 95 35.70 -4.47 8.20
N LEU A 96 36.03 -5.19 7.13
CA LEU A 96 36.79 -6.46 7.18
C LEU A 96 38.13 -6.29 7.89
N GLY A 97 38.92 -5.28 7.52
CA GLY A 97 40.21 -5.03 8.15
C GLY A 97 40.10 -4.77 9.67
N GLY A 98 39.02 -4.10 10.11
CA GLY A 98 38.75 -3.92 11.53
C GLY A 98 38.35 -5.22 12.24
N TYR A 99 37.49 -6.05 11.62
CA TYR A 99 37.12 -7.36 12.17
C TYR A 99 38.28 -8.35 12.23
N GLU A 100 39.23 -8.27 11.31
CA GLU A 100 40.48 -9.06 11.35
C GLU A 100 41.31 -8.71 12.59
N VAL A 101 41.48 -7.42 12.89
CA VAL A 101 42.17 -6.95 14.11
C VAL A 101 41.47 -7.45 15.37
N ILE A 102 40.14 -7.36 15.41
CA ILE A 102 39.33 -7.84 16.54
C ILE A 102 39.49 -9.36 16.72
N ASN A 103 39.39 -10.13 15.64
CA ASN A 103 39.51 -11.59 15.70
C ASN A 103 40.92 -12.05 16.08
N HIS A 104 41.96 -11.36 15.58
CA HIS A 104 43.34 -11.62 15.99
C HIS A 104 43.49 -11.46 17.52
N LEU A 105 42.98 -10.36 18.09
CA LEU A 105 43.02 -10.15 19.53
C LEU A 105 42.22 -11.21 20.30
N ARG A 106 41.08 -11.65 19.79
CA ARG A 106 40.28 -12.74 20.40
C ARG A 106 41.06 -14.06 20.45
N VAL A 107 41.76 -14.39 19.37
CA VAL A 107 42.61 -15.59 19.30
C VAL A 107 43.77 -15.50 20.29
N GLU A 108 44.46 -14.37 20.35
CA GLU A 108 45.56 -14.17 21.30
C GLU A 108 45.09 -14.27 22.75
N LYS A 109 43.95 -13.67 23.10
CA LYS A 109 43.35 -13.82 24.44
C LYS A 109 43.00 -15.26 24.77
N ALA A 110 42.47 -16.02 23.82
CA ALA A 110 42.16 -17.44 24.03
C ALA A 110 43.43 -18.28 24.25
N LYS A 111 44.53 -17.98 23.53
CA LYS A 111 45.84 -18.60 23.78
C LYS A 111 46.35 -18.25 25.18
N ASP A 112 46.25 -16.99 25.60
CA ASP A 112 46.72 -16.57 26.93
C ASP A 112 45.90 -17.17 28.07
N ALA A 113 44.59 -17.36 27.87
CA ALA A 113 43.75 -18.12 28.78
C ALA A 113 44.20 -19.60 28.87
N ALA A 114 44.49 -20.24 27.72
CA ALA A 114 44.98 -21.61 27.66
C ALA A 114 46.33 -21.79 28.38
N LYS A 115 47.28 -20.87 28.17
CA LYS A 115 48.57 -20.82 28.90
C LYS A 115 48.35 -20.66 30.40
N SER A 116 47.40 -19.81 30.80
CA SER A 116 47.06 -19.60 32.21
C SER A 116 46.49 -20.86 32.86
N ILE A 117 45.66 -21.62 32.14
CA ILE A 117 45.14 -22.92 32.60
C ILE A 117 46.26 -23.97 32.70
N ALA A 118 47.15 -24.03 31.71
CA ALA A 118 48.30 -24.93 31.75
C ALA A 118 49.20 -24.65 32.97
N LYS A 119 49.44 -23.36 33.25
CA LYS A 119 50.19 -22.88 34.41
C LYS A 119 49.48 -23.22 35.73
N SER A 120 48.17 -23.01 35.82
CA SER A 120 47.41 -23.35 37.04
C SER A 120 47.36 -24.85 37.32
N LYS A 121 47.50 -25.69 36.28
CA LYS A 121 47.61 -27.14 36.39
C LYS A 121 49.03 -27.65 36.67
N GLY A 122 50.02 -26.77 36.79
CA GLY A 122 51.41 -27.13 37.14
C GLY A 122 52.17 -27.89 36.03
N LEU A 123 51.79 -27.72 34.76
CA LEU A 123 52.49 -28.36 33.65
C LEU A 123 53.83 -27.68 33.37
N ALA A 124 54.84 -28.48 33.01
CA ALA A 124 56.13 -27.97 32.57
C ALA A 124 56.00 -27.24 31.21
N MET A 125 56.73 -26.14 31.03
CA MET A 125 56.70 -25.31 29.80
C MET A 125 55.27 -24.87 29.39
N PRO A 126 54.51 -24.18 30.27
CA PRO A 126 53.12 -23.83 29.99
C PRO A 126 52.92 -22.87 28.82
N ASP A 127 53.99 -22.19 28.38
CA ASP A 127 53.97 -21.30 27.21
C ASP A 127 54.31 -22.01 25.89
N ASN A 128 54.69 -23.30 25.93
CA ASN A 128 54.95 -24.10 24.73
C ASN A 128 53.61 -24.49 24.06
N PRO A 129 53.45 -24.27 22.74
CA PRO A 129 52.28 -24.70 21.97
C PRO A 129 51.83 -26.13 22.26
N ASP A 130 52.76 -27.09 22.31
CA ASP A 130 52.45 -28.52 22.55
C ASP A 130 51.77 -28.78 23.91
N VAL A 131 51.90 -27.83 24.84
CA VAL A 131 51.38 -27.90 26.20
C VAL A 131 50.05 -27.15 26.31
N TYR A 132 50.00 -25.87 25.93
CA TYR A 132 48.79 -25.07 26.13
C TYR A 132 47.68 -25.39 25.11
N GLU A 133 48.01 -25.92 23.91
CA GLU A 133 46.99 -26.25 22.90
C GLU A 133 45.95 -27.27 23.39
N LYS A 134 46.30 -28.11 24.38
CA LYS A 134 45.36 -29.04 25.04
C LYS A 134 44.24 -28.33 25.81
N PHE A 135 44.42 -27.05 26.12
CA PHE A 135 43.44 -26.19 26.80
C PHE A 135 42.97 -25.05 25.91
N TYR A 136 43.46 -24.97 24.67
CA TYR A 136 43.07 -23.93 23.75
C TYR A 136 41.65 -24.18 23.26
N ASP A 137 40.77 -23.24 23.58
CA ASP A 137 39.42 -23.20 23.05
C ASP A 137 39.33 -22.12 21.97
N LYS A 138 38.99 -22.52 20.75
CA LYS A 138 38.98 -21.62 19.60
C LYS A 138 37.80 -20.66 19.74
N PRO A 139 38.00 -19.33 19.70
CA PRO A 139 36.90 -18.39 19.79
C PRO A 139 35.84 -18.65 18.71
N MET A 140 34.56 -18.69 19.11
CA MET A 140 33.45 -18.75 18.17
C MET A 140 33.48 -17.55 17.21
N PRO A 141 32.94 -17.67 15.98
CA PRO A 141 32.81 -16.54 15.05
C PRO A 141 32.07 -15.34 15.66
N LEU A 142 32.41 -14.11 15.25
CA LEU A 142 31.68 -12.89 15.67
C LEU A 142 30.25 -12.82 15.13
N PHE A 143 29.97 -13.54 14.05
CA PHE A 143 28.66 -13.62 13.44
C PHE A 143 28.21 -15.07 13.46
N VAL A 144 27.13 -15.34 14.18
CA VAL A 144 26.52 -16.65 14.31
C VAL A 144 25.09 -16.59 13.78
N ALA A 145 24.59 -17.72 13.26
CA ALA A 145 23.20 -17.83 12.88
C ALA A 145 22.30 -17.80 14.13
N PRO A 146 21.04 -17.34 14.02
CA PRO A 146 20.08 -17.42 15.11
C PRO A 146 19.95 -18.86 15.63
N SER A 147 20.06 -19.03 16.95
CA SER A 147 19.93 -20.33 17.62
C SER A 147 18.80 -20.29 18.65
N THR A 148 18.65 -21.35 19.46
CA THR A 148 17.78 -21.33 20.65
C THR A 148 18.26 -20.27 21.64
N ASN A 149 17.37 -19.75 22.49
CA ASN A 149 17.76 -18.74 23.48
C ASN A 149 18.91 -19.22 24.37
N GLU A 150 18.91 -20.48 24.78
CA GLU A 150 19.97 -21.07 25.60
C GLU A 150 21.31 -21.08 24.87
N GLY A 151 21.32 -21.51 23.60
CA GLY A 151 22.53 -21.51 22.76
C GLY A 151 23.04 -20.10 22.50
N PHE A 152 22.14 -19.14 22.27
CA PHE A 152 22.53 -17.75 22.06
C PHE A 152 23.06 -17.12 23.35
N ILE A 153 22.45 -17.38 24.51
CA ILE A 153 22.97 -16.92 25.81
C ILE A 153 24.37 -17.48 26.08
N GLN A 154 24.60 -18.77 25.78
CA GLN A 154 25.94 -19.37 25.91
C GLN A 154 26.97 -18.67 25.03
N TYR A 155 26.62 -18.39 23.77
CA TYR A 155 27.45 -17.61 22.86
C TYR A 155 27.76 -16.21 23.42
N LEU A 156 26.76 -15.54 23.99
CA LEU A 156 26.94 -14.24 24.63
C LEU A 156 27.87 -14.31 25.85
N ASN A 157 27.80 -15.37 26.68
CA ASN A 157 28.72 -15.57 27.80
C ASN A 157 30.17 -15.76 27.31
N GLU A 158 30.40 -16.50 26.22
CA GLU A 158 31.74 -16.64 25.64
C GLU A 158 32.31 -15.33 25.12
N LEU A 159 31.48 -14.53 24.45
CA LEU A 159 31.87 -13.18 24.03
C LEU A 159 32.22 -12.30 25.24
N ASP A 160 31.48 -12.41 26.34
CA ASP A 160 31.73 -11.66 27.56
C ASP A 160 33.07 -12.05 28.20
N ARG A 161 33.35 -13.36 28.32
CA ARG A 161 34.63 -13.88 28.83
C ARG A 161 35.83 -13.40 28.01
N SER A 162 35.67 -13.27 26.69
CA SER A 162 36.74 -12.76 25.83
C SER A 162 37.00 -11.24 26.01
N GLY A 163 36.06 -10.52 26.62
CA GLY A 163 36.14 -9.09 26.90
C GLY A 163 36.22 -8.19 25.66
N ILE A 164 35.91 -8.73 24.48
CA ILE A 164 35.83 -8.02 23.20
C ILE A 164 34.84 -8.76 22.29
N GLY A 165 34.21 -8.05 21.35
CA GLY A 165 33.16 -8.57 20.49
C GLY A 165 31.79 -8.03 20.89
N ALA A 166 30.74 -8.35 20.14
CA ALA A 166 29.36 -8.03 20.49
C ALA A 166 28.38 -9.03 19.90
N GLY A 167 27.22 -9.19 20.53
CA GLY A 167 26.18 -10.07 20.01
C GLY A 167 25.49 -9.47 18.79
N PHE A 168 25.11 -10.31 17.83
CA PHE A 168 24.39 -9.87 16.65
C PHE A 168 23.41 -10.91 16.14
N ILE A 169 22.21 -10.47 15.77
CA ILE A 169 21.20 -11.29 15.07
C ILE A 169 20.93 -10.66 13.70
N LEU A 170 21.02 -11.46 12.65
CA LEU A 170 20.66 -11.07 11.29
C LEU A 170 19.54 -11.96 10.78
N SER A 171 18.50 -11.36 10.22
CA SER A 171 17.47 -12.03 9.45
C SER A 171 17.32 -11.37 8.08
N GLY A 172 17.41 -12.15 7.01
CA GLY A 172 17.16 -11.69 5.64
C GLY A 172 15.67 -11.60 5.28
N GLU A 173 14.81 -12.36 5.97
CA GLU A 173 13.39 -12.53 5.66
C GLU A 173 12.54 -12.64 6.95
N PHE A 174 12.43 -11.53 7.67
CA PHE A 174 11.81 -11.48 9.00
C PHE A 174 10.34 -11.91 9.01
N GLY A 175 9.56 -11.59 7.97
CA GLY A 175 8.16 -12.02 7.86
C GLY A 175 8.03 -13.55 7.80
N ALA A 176 8.90 -14.21 7.05
CA ALA A 176 8.93 -15.66 6.92
C ALA A 176 9.39 -16.32 8.23
N GLU A 177 10.36 -15.70 8.92
CA GLU A 177 10.81 -16.17 10.24
C GLU A 177 9.70 -16.07 11.29
N LEU A 178 8.93 -14.97 11.33
CA LEU A 178 7.79 -14.84 12.24
C LEU A 178 6.74 -15.95 12.04
N LEU A 179 6.59 -16.43 10.80
CA LEU A 179 5.67 -17.50 10.48
C LEU A 179 6.22 -18.87 10.88
N THR A 180 7.48 -19.16 10.55
CA THR A 180 8.04 -20.52 10.52
C THR A 180 9.09 -20.83 11.59
N SER A 181 9.79 -19.82 12.12
CA SER A 181 10.90 -20.03 13.06
C SER A 181 10.38 -20.25 14.49
N PRO A 182 10.74 -21.37 15.14
CA PRO A 182 10.36 -21.62 16.53
C PRO A 182 11.16 -20.77 17.54
N THR A 183 12.28 -20.16 17.12
CA THR A 183 13.19 -19.44 18.03
C THR A 183 13.09 -17.92 17.91
N ILE A 184 12.59 -17.39 16.79
CA ILE A 184 12.66 -15.93 16.53
C ILE A 184 11.96 -15.10 17.60
N ILE A 185 10.75 -15.50 18.04
CA ILE A 185 9.99 -14.77 19.06
C ILE A 185 10.74 -14.72 20.40
N ALA A 186 11.37 -15.84 20.78
CA ALA A 186 12.16 -15.93 21.99
C ALA A 186 13.43 -15.07 21.90
N ASN A 187 14.07 -15.01 20.71
CA ASN A 187 15.21 -14.15 20.43
C ASN A 187 14.83 -12.66 20.46
N LEU A 188 13.65 -12.27 19.93
CA LEU A 188 13.14 -10.89 20.02
C LEU A 188 12.92 -10.46 21.47
N GLN A 189 12.42 -11.35 22.32
CA GLN A 189 12.31 -11.09 23.75
C GLN A 189 13.69 -10.87 24.39
N LEU A 190 14.65 -11.75 24.11
CA LEU A 190 16.01 -11.64 24.65
C LEU A 190 16.69 -10.34 24.18
N LEU A 191 16.55 -9.95 22.91
CA LEU A 191 17.02 -8.68 22.39
C LEU A 191 16.39 -7.49 23.14
N ALA A 192 15.08 -7.53 23.40
CA ALA A 192 14.39 -6.46 24.11
C ALA A 192 14.82 -6.33 25.58
N GLU A 193 15.19 -7.43 26.24
CA GLU A 193 15.73 -7.45 27.60
C GLU A 193 17.16 -6.87 27.63
N LEU A 194 18.01 -7.27 26.68
CA LEU A 194 19.41 -6.84 26.61
C LEU A 194 19.60 -5.42 26.07
N TYR A 195 18.62 -4.84 25.37
CA TYR A 195 18.84 -3.59 24.63
C TYR A 195 19.28 -2.41 25.51
N ASP A 196 18.62 -2.19 26.65
CA ASP A 196 18.78 -0.95 27.41
C ASP A 196 20.09 -0.90 28.20
N GLU A 197 20.36 -1.93 29.01
CA GLU A 197 21.56 -2.00 29.88
C GLU A 197 22.47 -3.19 29.54
N GLY A 198 22.17 -4.01 28.53
CA GLY A 198 22.99 -5.16 28.18
C GLY A 198 22.98 -6.24 29.26
N LYS A 199 21.87 -6.34 30.00
CA LYS A 199 21.75 -7.21 31.19
C LYS A 199 20.75 -8.32 30.98
N LYS A 200 21.14 -9.53 31.40
CA LYS A 200 20.24 -10.67 31.48
C LYS A 200 20.51 -11.45 32.76
N GLU A 201 19.50 -11.50 33.61
CA GLU A 201 19.50 -12.35 34.79
C GLU A 201 19.41 -13.82 34.40
N VAL A 202 20.12 -14.66 35.14
CA VAL A 202 20.19 -16.09 34.88
C VAL A 202 18.96 -16.80 35.43
N LYS A 203 18.39 -17.72 34.64
CA LYS A 203 17.39 -18.67 35.14
C LYS A 203 18.09 -19.79 35.91
N VAL A 204 17.65 -20.09 37.13
CA VAL A 204 18.20 -21.21 37.91
C VAL A 204 17.78 -22.53 37.28
N LEU A 205 18.75 -23.33 36.83
CA LEU A 205 18.53 -24.69 36.34
C LEU A 205 18.81 -25.71 37.43
N LYS A 206 18.16 -26.88 37.34
CA LYS A 206 18.40 -28.01 38.27
C LYS A 206 19.78 -28.65 38.09
N ASP A 207 20.30 -28.59 36.87
CA ASP A 207 21.62 -29.10 36.49
C ASP A 207 22.63 -27.94 36.47
N LYS A 208 23.59 -27.96 37.40
CA LYS A 208 24.57 -26.88 37.56
C LYS A 208 25.56 -26.80 36.41
N ASP A 209 25.83 -27.90 35.72
CA ASP A 209 26.82 -27.95 34.64
C ASP A 209 26.29 -27.32 33.33
N LYS A 210 24.97 -27.11 33.25
CA LYS A 210 24.29 -26.42 32.13
C LYS A 210 23.85 -24.99 32.46
N GLN A 211 24.25 -24.48 33.62
CA GLN A 211 23.89 -23.15 34.10
C GLN A 211 24.60 -22.07 33.27
N SER A 212 23.85 -21.21 32.57
CA SER A 212 24.41 -20.03 31.91
C SER A 212 24.89 -18.99 32.93
N GLU A 213 25.78 -18.08 32.52
CA GLU A 213 26.25 -16.98 33.36
C GLU A 213 25.40 -15.73 33.18
N GLU A 214 25.43 -14.84 34.18
CA GLU A 214 24.73 -13.55 34.11
C GLU A 214 25.41 -12.66 33.07
N ILE A 215 24.62 -12.05 32.19
CA ILE A 215 25.15 -11.12 31.19
C ILE A 215 25.08 -9.70 31.76
N LYS A 216 26.18 -8.94 31.70
CA LYS A 216 26.23 -7.55 32.20
C LYS A 216 26.86 -6.60 31.18
N ASN A 217 26.12 -5.54 30.84
CA ASN A 217 26.60 -4.46 29.96
C ASN A 217 27.10 -4.94 28.59
N LEU A 218 26.56 -6.06 28.10
CA LEU A 218 26.94 -6.67 26.83
C LEU A 218 26.13 -6.05 25.69
N PRO A 219 26.73 -5.31 24.75
CA PRO A 219 26.01 -4.91 23.55
C PRO A 219 25.60 -6.11 22.71
N VAL A 220 24.31 -6.11 22.35
CA VAL A 220 23.70 -7.04 21.40
C VAL A 220 22.85 -6.24 20.43
N SER A 221 23.16 -6.33 19.14
CA SER A 221 22.48 -5.65 18.04
C SER A 221 21.68 -6.63 17.19
N ALA A 222 20.79 -6.11 16.34
CA ALA A 222 20.07 -6.91 15.36
C ALA A 222 19.74 -6.10 14.10
N LEU A 223 19.73 -6.79 12.96
CA LEU A 223 19.27 -6.27 11.67
C LEU A 223 18.24 -7.24 11.07
N PHE A 224 17.02 -6.75 10.85
CA PHE A 224 15.91 -7.52 10.31
C PHE A 224 15.50 -6.92 8.96
N MET A 225 15.69 -7.69 7.90
CA MET A 225 15.20 -7.39 6.56
C MET A 225 13.84 -8.05 6.37
N GLY A 226 12.91 -7.36 5.71
CA GLY A 226 11.59 -7.94 5.39
C GLY A 226 10.93 -7.22 4.23
N SER A 227 9.77 -7.72 3.79
CA SER A 227 8.94 -7.06 2.78
C SER A 227 7.57 -6.68 3.32
N PRO A 228 6.96 -5.59 2.78
CA PRO A 228 5.59 -5.24 3.10
C PRO A 228 4.63 -6.40 2.79
N GLU A 229 4.84 -7.08 1.66
CA GLU A 229 3.99 -8.19 1.20
C GLU A 229 3.91 -9.33 2.23
N ASN A 230 5.06 -9.75 2.75
CA ASN A 230 5.15 -10.88 3.68
C ASN A 230 4.62 -10.52 5.08
N ILE A 231 4.75 -9.25 5.49
CA ILE A 231 4.37 -8.82 6.84
C ILE A 231 2.91 -8.33 6.91
N LEU A 232 2.44 -7.59 5.91
CA LEU A 232 1.15 -6.91 5.95
C LEU A 232 0.00 -7.77 5.42
N PHE A 233 0.20 -8.52 4.33
CA PHE A 233 -0.90 -9.22 3.65
C PHE A 233 -1.23 -10.60 4.22
N ASP A 234 -0.36 -11.18 5.05
CA ASP A 234 -0.68 -12.37 5.85
C ASP A 234 -1.13 -11.94 7.25
N GLU A 235 -2.41 -12.13 7.56
CA GLU A 235 -3.00 -11.71 8.84
C GLU A 235 -2.35 -12.37 10.07
N THR A 236 -1.78 -13.58 9.92
CA THR A 236 -1.08 -14.26 11.01
C THR A 236 0.25 -13.58 11.29
N VAL A 237 1.03 -13.31 10.24
CA VAL A 237 2.32 -12.60 10.35
C VAL A 237 2.10 -11.18 10.86
N LYS A 238 1.13 -10.46 10.29
CA LYS A 238 0.74 -9.11 10.69
C LYS A 238 0.41 -9.01 12.18
N LYS A 239 -0.41 -9.93 12.71
CA LYS A 239 -0.77 -9.96 14.14
C LYS A 239 0.42 -10.26 15.04
N LYS A 240 1.28 -11.21 14.66
CA LYS A 240 2.52 -11.51 15.39
C LYS A 240 3.46 -10.30 15.40
N PHE A 241 3.70 -9.69 14.23
CA PHE A 241 4.49 -8.47 14.11
C PHE A 241 3.95 -7.37 15.01
N LYS A 242 2.65 -7.05 14.90
CA LYS A 242 2.00 -6.00 15.70
C LYS A 242 2.18 -6.26 17.21
N THR A 243 2.01 -7.50 17.65
CA THR A 243 2.14 -7.88 19.07
C THR A 243 3.57 -7.70 19.57
N GLU A 244 4.54 -8.29 18.88
CA GLU A 244 5.95 -8.25 19.29
C GLU A 244 6.51 -6.83 19.21
N PHE A 245 6.14 -6.10 18.16
CA PHE A 245 6.63 -4.74 17.96
C PHE A 245 6.05 -3.78 19.00
N THR A 246 4.73 -3.81 19.23
CA THR A 246 4.09 -2.94 20.23
C THR A 246 4.63 -3.19 21.64
N THR A 247 4.78 -4.46 22.03
CA THR A 247 5.10 -4.82 23.43
C THR A 247 6.60 -4.76 23.75
N LYS A 248 7.48 -5.03 22.78
CA LYS A 248 8.90 -5.25 23.03
C LYS A 248 9.83 -4.34 22.21
N LEU A 249 9.56 -4.17 20.91
CA LEU A 249 10.57 -3.66 19.97
C LEU A 249 10.41 -2.17 19.61
N ALA A 250 9.20 -1.63 19.56
CA ALA A 250 8.91 -0.29 19.05
C ALA A 250 9.82 0.79 19.63
N ARG A 251 9.95 0.81 20.96
CA ARG A 251 10.81 1.80 21.65
C ARG A 251 12.31 1.66 21.39
N ARG A 252 12.76 0.54 20.81
CA ARG A 252 14.17 0.13 20.66
C ARG A 252 14.64 0.07 19.21
N SER A 253 13.70 0.15 18.27
CA SER A 253 13.97 -0.09 16.86
C SER A 253 14.25 1.21 16.09
N PHE A 254 15.31 1.20 15.29
CA PHE A 254 15.38 1.99 14.07
C PHE A 254 14.50 1.29 13.02
N PHE A 255 13.60 2.03 12.41
CA PHE A 255 12.60 1.46 11.51
C PHE A 255 12.64 2.22 10.19
N ASN A 256 13.08 1.55 9.13
CA ASN A 256 13.05 2.06 7.77
C ASN A 256 11.97 1.32 6.98
N PHE A 257 11.12 2.08 6.30
CA PHE A 257 10.05 1.55 5.49
C PHE A 257 9.98 2.29 4.16
N ASN A 258 10.12 1.51 3.09
CA ASN A 258 10.01 2.00 1.72
C ASN A 258 8.85 1.25 1.07
N PHE A 259 7.71 1.95 0.95
CA PHE A 259 6.48 1.38 0.40
C PHE A 259 6.53 1.30 -1.13
N PHE A 260 7.18 2.27 -1.77
CA PHE A 260 7.29 2.35 -3.23
C PHE A 260 8.61 1.76 -3.71
N GLU A 261 8.55 1.10 -4.86
CA GLU A 261 9.75 0.69 -5.58
C GLU A 261 10.50 1.91 -6.08
N VAL A 262 11.83 1.81 -6.10
CA VAL A 262 12.67 2.84 -6.72
C VAL A 262 12.47 2.71 -8.23
N GLU A 263 11.94 3.75 -8.88
CA GLU A 263 11.77 3.75 -10.33
C GLU A 263 13.11 3.46 -11.01
N GLU A 264 13.13 2.49 -11.93
CA GLU A 264 14.32 2.22 -12.71
C GLU A 264 14.59 3.38 -13.67
N PRO A 265 15.84 3.90 -13.72
CA PRO A 265 16.18 4.94 -14.67
C PRO A 265 15.96 4.45 -16.10
N THR A 266 15.33 5.29 -16.93
CA THR A 266 15.27 5.03 -18.36
C THR A 266 16.56 5.53 -19.02
N TYR A 267 17.19 4.65 -19.79
CA TYR A 267 18.43 4.98 -20.50
C TYR A 267 18.15 5.14 -22.00
N SER A 268 18.80 6.10 -22.64
CA SER A 268 18.59 6.36 -24.06
C SER A 268 19.20 5.26 -24.94
N ASN A 269 20.22 4.58 -24.43
CA ASN A 269 20.89 3.46 -25.09
C ASN A 269 21.65 2.59 -24.07
N ILE A 270 22.06 1.39 -24.51
CA ILE A 270 22.78 0.41 -23.66
C ILE A 270 24.14 0.93 -23.18
N ASN A 271 24.86 1.75 -23.96
CA ASN A 271 26.16 2.26 -23.54
C ASN A 271 26.04 3.20 -22.34
N GLU A 272 24.97 4.00 -22.27
CA GLU A 272 24.68 4.87 -21.13
C GLU A 272 24.40 4.06 -19.86
N LEU A 273 23.58 3.00 -19.98
CA LEU A 273 23.32 2.05 -18.90
C LEU A 273 24.62 1.44 -18.37
N LEU A 274 25.42 0.84 -19.26
CA LEU A 274 26.68 0.18 -18.87
C LEU A 274 27.66 1.15 -18.21
N LYS A 275 27.75 2.38 -18.72
CA LYS A 275 28.63 3.42 -18.15
C LYS A 275 28.22 3.80 -16.73
N GLU A 276 26.93 3.96 -16.46
CA GLU A 276 26.46 4.27 -15.10
C GLU A 276 26.62 3.06 -14.16
N GLU A 277 26.36 1.84 -14.61
CA GLU A 277 26.59 0.63 -13.79
C GLU A 277 28.07 0.46 -13.41
N MET A 278 28.98 0.56 -14.38
CA MET A 278 30.43 0.48 -14.12
C MET A 278 30.90 1.57 -13.16
N LYS A 279 30.38 2.80 -13.30
CA LYS A 279 30.71 3.93 -12.42
C LYS A 279 30.24 3.69 -10.99
N ILE A 280 29.05 3.14 -10.78
CA ILE A 280 28.55 2.78 -9.44
C ILE A 280 29.46 1.70 -8.82
N GLU A 281 29.83 0.68 -9.58
CA GLU A 281 30.75 -0.36 -9.10
C GLU A 281 32.16 0.17 -8.79
N ASP A 282 32.69 1.06 -9.62
CA ASP A 282 33.99 1.72 -9.41
C ASP A 282 34.00 2.55 -8.12
N ILE A 283 32.95 3.35 -7.89
CA ILE A 283 32.77 4.13 -6.66
C ILE A 283 32.74 3.18 -5.46
N ALA A 284 31.91 2.13 -5.52
CA ALA A 284 31.79 1.17 -4.43
C ALA A 284 33.12 0.47 -4.10
N ARG A 285 33.87 0.05 -5.13
CA ARG A 285 35.19 -0.58 -4.97
C ARG A 285 36.21 0.36 -4.33
N ASN A 286 36.27 1.60 -4.77
CA ASN A 286 37.21 2.60 -4.26
C ASN A 286 36.90 2.94 -2.79
N LEU A 287 35.63 3.14 -2.46
CA LEU A 287 35.18 3.39 -1.09
C LEU A 287 35.44 2.18 -0.20
N ASN A 288 35.22 0.97 -0.71
CA ASN A 288 35.51 -0.25 0.01
C ASN A 288 36.99 -0.39 0.39
N GLY A 289 37.91 -0.14 -0.56
CA GLY A 289 39.34 -0.15 -0.30
C GLY A 289 39.75 0.89 0.76
N LYS A 290 39.22 2.11 0.64
CA LYS A 290 39.44 3.20 1.61
C LYS A 290 39.00 2.80 3.02
N TYR A 291 37.73 2.41 3.18
CA TYR A 291 37.16 2.17 4.50
C TYR A 291 37.68 0.89 5.16
N THR A 292 38.03 -0.13 4.37
CA THR A 292 38.70 -1.33 4.91
C THR A 292 39.96 -0.97 5.68
N GLU A 293 40.78 -0.06 5.12
CA GLU A 293 42.00 0.40 5.78
C GLU A 293 41.72 1.37 6.93
N GLU A 294 40.80 2.33 6.76
CA GLU A 294 40.44 3.27 7.84
C GLU A 294 39.89 2.54 9.08
N PHE A 295 39.02 1.55 8.90
CA PHE A 295 38.49 0.76 10.01
C PHE A 295 39.51 -0.22 10.60
N ARG A 296 40.49 -0.68 9.83
CA ARG A 296 41.64 -1.44 10.36
C ARG A 296 42.48 -0.59 11.30
N LEU A 297 42.85 0.62 10.88
CA LEU A 297 43.62 1.58 11.68
C LEU A 297 42.84 2.01 12.92
N LEU A 298 41.55 2.29 12.77
CA LEU A 298 40.68 2.60 13.90
C LEU A 298 40.64 1.44 14.89
N ALA A 299 40.46 0.19 14.43
CA ALA A 299 40.42 -0.97 15.31
C ALA A 299 41.73 -1.11 16.12
N LEU A 300 42.89 -0.91 15.50
CA LEU A 300 44.19 -0.95 16.18
C LEU A 300 44.32 0.07 17.32
N ASP A 301 43.73 1.25 17.17
CA ASP A 301 43.66 2.25 18.24
C ASP A 301 42.63 1.86 19.31
N GLN A 302 41.43 1.43 18.89
CA GLN A 302 40.30 1.17 19.79
C GLN A 302 40.48 -0.07 20.66
N ILE A 303 41.21 -1.10 20.22
CA ILE A 303 41.47 -2.29 21.03
C ILE A 303 42.20 -1.96 22.35
N ASN A 304 43.03 -0.91 22.37
CA ASN A 304 43.73 -0.47 23.58
C ASN A 304 42.79 0.23 24.59
N LYS A 305 41.60 0.63 24.13
CA LYS A 305 40.56 1.30 24.92
C LYS A 305 39.37 0.36 25.18
N CYS A 306 39.52 -0.93 24.89
CA CYS A 306 38.44 -1.91 25.01
C CYS A 306 37.88 -1.93 26.44
N GLY A 307 36.55 -1.88 26.58
CA GLY A 307 35.86 -1.85 27.87
C GLY A 307 35.93 -0.52 28.62
N VAL A 308 36.69 0.47 28.15
CA VAL A 308 36.75 1.81 28.76
C VAL A 308 35.52 2.62 28.35
N PRO A 309 34.66 3.02 29.30
CA PRO A 309 33.42 3.71 28.97
C PRO A 309 33.63 5.08 28.31
N LEU A 310 32.68 5.50 27.48
CA LEU A 310 32.58 6.87 26.97
C LEU A 310 31.90 7.77 27.98
N GLU A 311 32.46 8.94 28.21
CA GLU A 311 31.81 9.97 29.01
C GLU A 311 30.83 10.81 28.16
N ILE A 312 29.87 11.48 28.80
CA ILE A 312 28.93 12.40 28.13
C ILE A 312 29.26 13.83 28.55
N ASP A 313 29.53 14.71 27.58
CA ASP A 313 29.77 16.12 27.89
C ASP A 313 28.52 16.77 28.50
N ILE A 314 28.70 17.75 29.38
CA ILE A 314 27.60 18.42 30.10
C ILE A 314 26.58 19.02 29.12
N LYS A 315 27.06 19.70 28.07
CA LYS A 315 26.19 20.29 27.04
C LYS A 315 25.42 19.22 26.25
N THR A 316 26.04 18.07 26.02
CA THR A 316 25.37 16.92 25.40
C THR A 316 24.23 16.43 26.29
N ARG A 317 24.45 16.25 27.60
CA ARG A 317 23.41 15.86 28.55
C ARG A 317 22.20 16.81 28.55
N GLU A 318 22.45 18.12 28.52
CA GLU A 318 21.38 19.11 28.38
C GLU A 318 20.58 18.89 27.09
N LEU A 319 21.29 18.70 25.97
CA LEU A 319 20.68 18.47 24.67
C LEU A 319 19.88 17.16 24.61
N VAL A 320 20.37 16.07 25.21
CA VAL A 320 19.60 14.81 25.36
C VAL A 320 18.31 15.06 26.13
N THR A 321 18.38 15.86 27.20
CA THR A 321 17.22 16.17 28.04
C THR A 321 16.18 17.00 27.26
N LEU A 322 16.64 17.99 26.49
CA LEU A 322 15.81 18.83 25.65
C LEU A 322 15.11 18.02 24.55
N TYR A 323 15.88 17.21 23.82
CA TYR A 323 15.35 16.38 22.74
C TYR A 323 14.38 15.31 23.26
N LYS A 324 14.67 14.68 24.41
CA LYS A 324 13.73 13.78 25.11
C LYS A 324 12.39 14.47 25.39
N LYS A 325 12.41 15.70 25.91
CA LYS A 325 11.18 16.45 26.19
C LYS A 325 10.43 16.82 24.91
N TYR A 326 11.15 17.22 23.87
CA TYR A 326 10.58 17.46 22.54
C TYR A 326 9.88 16.21 21.98
N ASN A 327 10.55 15.05 22.01
CA ASN A 327 9.98 13.79 21.57
C ASN A 327 8.73 13.40 22.37
N GLN A 328 8.72 13.60 23.69
CA GLN A 328 7.53 13.34 24.53
C GLN A 328 6.34 14.22 24.11
N GLN A 329 6.57 15.51 23.86
CA GLN A 329 5.52 16.43 23.41
C GLN A 329 5.04 16.09 21.99
N LYS A 330 5.96 15.79 21.07
CA LYS A 330 5.63 15.36 19.69
C LYS A 330 4.81 14.07 19.70
N ALA A 331 5.21 13.08 20.49
CA ALA A 331 4.49 11.81 20.66
C ALA A 331 3.09 12.01 21.25
N SER A 332 2.88 12.97 22.16
CA SER A 332 1.55 13.25 22.74
C SER A 332 0.53 13.79 21.73
N LYS A 333 1.01 14.34 20.59
CA LYS A 333 0.16 14.82 19.48
C LYS A 333 -0.15 13.74 18.44
N VAL A 334 0.45 12.55 18.55
CA VAL A 334 0.17 11.43 17.64
C VAL A 334 -1.24 10.91 17.91
N ASN A 335 -1.99 10.60 16.84
CA ASN A 335 -3.32 10.00 16.96
C ASN A 335 -3.21 8.67 17.72
N LYS A 336 -4.11 8.44 18.69
CA LYS A 336 -4.14 7.23 19.54
C LYS A 336 -4.35 5.93 18.74
N GLN A 337 -4.82 6.02 17.49
CA GLN A 337 -4.87 4.88 16.57
C GLN A 337 -3.47 4.34 16.20
N TYR A 338 -2.42 5.13 16.41
CA TYR A 338 -1.03 4.80 16.07
C TYR A 338 -0.11 4.70 17.30
N PRO A 339 -0.38 3.76 18.24
CA PRO A 339 0.39 3.62 19.47
C PRO A 339 1.85 3.21 19.25
N ILE A 340 2.16 2.47 18.19
CA ILE A 340 3.55 2.06 17.89
C ILE A 340 4.38 3.29 17.51
N THR A 341 3.84 4.15 16.66
CA THR A 341 4.44 5.42 16.26
C THR A 341 4.69 6.30 17.47
N GLN A 342 3.71 6.40 18.38
CA GLN A 342 3.88 7.14 19.63
C GLN A 342 5.09 6.64 20.45
N LEU A 343 5.22 5.31 20.60
CA LEU A 343 6.34 4.69 21.32
C LEU A 343 7.69 4.93 20.62
N VAL A 344 7.73 4.82 19.30
CA VAL A 344 8.93 5.07 18.48
C VAL A 344 9.42 6.50 18.65
N ILE A 345 8.53 7.48 18.49
CA ILE A 345 8.86 8.91 18.60
C ILE A 345 9.38 9.22 20.01
N MET A 346 8.69 8.75 21.04
CA MET A 346 9.03 9.01 22.45
C MET A 346 10.46 8.54 22.82
N HIS A 347 11.04 7.60 22.07
CA HIS A 347 12.36 7.01 22.35
C HIS A 347 13.42 7.34 21.29
N LEU A 348 13.18 8.27 20.36
CA LEU A 348 14.21 8.72 19.42
C LEU A 348 15.46 9.26 20.14
N TYR A 349 15.28 10.00 21.24
CA TYR A 349 16.40 10.50 22.05
C TYR A 349 17.38 9.42 22.52
N TRP A 350 16.86 8.22 22.83
CA TRP A 350 17.64 7.11 23.36
C TRP A 350 18.40 6.39 22.24
N LYS A 351 17.73 6.20 21.11
CA LYS A 351 18.34 5.70 19.87
C LYS A 351 19.45 6.63 19.36
N ALA A 352 19.20 7.94 19.38
CA ALA A 352 20.21 8.95 19.04
C ALA A 352 21.42 8.89 19.98
N LEU A 353 21.23 8.65 21.28
CA LEU A 353 22.34 8.58 22.24
C LEU A 353 23.25 7.38 21.96
N LYS A 354 22.67 6.21 21.69
CA LYS A 354 23.43 5.00 21.32
C LYS A 354 24.20 5.19 20.02
N LEU A 355 23.59 5.79 19.00
CA LEU A 355 24.27 6.15 17.75
C LEU A 355 25.38 7.18 17.99
N ALA A 356 25.14 8.21 18.81
CA ALA A 356 26.16 9.21 19.13
C ALA A 356 27.39 8.58 19.82
N GLY A 357 27.20 7.56 20.67
CA GLY A 357 28.28 6.75 21.22
C GLY A 357 29.08 6.01 20.15
N ALA A 358 28.40 5.40 19.17
CA ALA A 358 29.07 4.78 18.02
C ALA A 358 29.86 5.81 17.20
N LEU A 359 29.27 6.98 16.90
CA LEU A 359 29.94 8.06 16.17
C LEU A 359 31.17 8.60 16.92
N ALA A 360 31.09 8.72 18.25
CA ALA A 360 32.24 9.11 19.07
C ALA A 360 33.40 8.10 18.94
N ILE A 361 33.10 6.79 18.95
CA ILE A 361 34.12 5.75 18.74
C ILE A 361 34.70 5.83 17.34
N ILE A 362 33.87 5.94 16.30
CA ILE A 362 34.35 6.01 14.90
C ILE A 362 35.24 7.24 14.68
N LYS A 363 34.90 8.36 15.32
CA LYS A 363 35.69 9.60 15.29
C LYS A 363 36.86 9.61 16.28
N ASN A 364 37.17 8.48 16.90
CA ASN A 364 38.23 8.30 17.91
C ASN A 364 38.18 9.31 19.07
N LYS A 365 36.98 9.58 19.60
CA LYS A 365 36.77 10.42 20.78
C LYS A 365 36.67 9.59 22.07
N SER A 366 36.96 10.22 23.19
CA SER A 366 36.79 9.66 24.54
C SER A 366 35.45 10.03 25.18
N SER A 367 34.76 11.05 24.67
CA SER A 367 33.45 11.48 25.13
C SER A 367 32.49 11.79 23.96
N ILE A 368 31.19 11.82 24.28
CA ILE A 368 30.12 12.20 23.34
C ILE A 368 29.87 13.71 23.45
N SER A 369 30.22 14.44 22.40
CA SER A 369 29.97 15.88 22.32
C SER A 369 28.61 16.20 21.67
N GLU A 370 28.21 17.48 21.72
CA GLU A 370 26.97 17.94 21.09
C GLU A 370 26.93 17.62 19.59
N LEU A 371 28.09 17.63 18.91
CA LEU A 371 28.16 17.38 17.47
C LEU A 371 27.71 15.96 17.14
N GLU A 372 28.29 14.95 17.81
CA GLU A 372 27.92 13.54 17.58
C GLU A 372 26.45 13.29 17.91
N TYR A 373 25.92 13.95 18.95
CA TYR A 373 24.51 13.81 19.28
C TYR A 373 23.59 14.49 18.25
N LYS A 374 23.93 15.67 17.74
CA LYS A 374 23.16 16.36 16.68
C LYS A 374 23.14 15.54 15.39
N GLU A 375 24.29 15.03 14.97
CA GLU A 375 24.38 14.13 13.80
C GLU A 375 23.53 12.86 13.96
N ALA A 376 23.53 12.27 15.17
CA ALA A 376 22.68 11.13 15.47
C ALA A 376 21.19 11.49 15.47
N ILE A 377 20.81 12.68 15.95
CA ILE A 377 19.44 13.19 15.87
C ILE A 377 19.01 13.30 14.40
N THR A 378 19.85 13.87 13.54
CA THR A 378 19.57 13.99 12.10
C THR A 378 19.19 12.65 11.47
N PHE A 379 19.92 11.58 11.80
CA PHE A 379 19.56 10.23 11.33
C PHE A 379 18.24 9.73 11.91
N THR A 380 17.99 9.93 13.21
CA THR A 380 16.71 9.49 13.82
C THR A 380 15.50 10.25 13.28
N GLU A 381 15.63 11.54 12.99
CA GLU A 381 14.55 12.36 12.41
C GLU A 381 14.32 12.01 10.94
N LEU A 382 15.36 11.62 10.19
CA LEU A 382 15.23 11.10 8.82
C LEU A 382 14.29 9.88 8.75
N LEU A 383 14.27 9.04 9.78
CA LEU A 383 13.42 7.84 9.87
C LEU A 383 12.08 8.09 10.58
N ASN A 384 11.79 9.31 11.04
CA ASN A 384 10.69 9.55 11.98
C ASN A 384 9.31 9.17 11.43
N GLU A 385 9.06 9.40 10.14
CA GLU A 385 7.76 9.13 9.51
C GLU A 385 7.60 7.67 9.03
N ASP A 386 8.68 6.90 8.92
CA ASP A 386 8.64 5.55 8.35
C ASP A 386 7.77 4.60 9.17
N MET A 387 7.87 4.68 10.49
CA MET A 387 7.03 3.88 11.37
C MET A 387 5.55 4.24 11.23
N LYS A 388 5.23 5.54 11.10
CA LYS A 388 3.87 6.01 10.95
C LYS A 388 3.25 5.53 9.65
N ASN A 389 4.00 5.65 8.55
CA ASN A 389 3.56 5.17 7.23
C ASN A 389 3.31 3.66 7.25
N PHE A 390 4.18 2.89 7.90
CA PHE A 390 3.96 1.45 8.07
C PHE A 390 2.80 1.12 9.01
N GLU A 391 2.64 1.86 10.11
CA GLU A 391 1.56 1.60 11.06
C GLU A 391 0.18 1.92 10.46
N ILE A 392 0.09 2.93 9.58
CA ILE A 392 -1.14 3.22 8.80
C ILE A 392 -1.55 1.96 8.02
N GLU A 393 -0.62 1.32 7.31
CA GLU A 393 -0.89 0.06 6.62
C GLU A 393 -1.16 -1.09 7.60
N LEU A 394 -0.45 -1.15 8.73
CA LEU A 394 -0.59 -2.21 9.73
C LEU A 394 -1.97 -2.21 10.43
N VAL A 395 -2.64 -1.05 10.54
CA VAL A 395 -3.96 -0.93 11.19
C VAL A 395 -5.13 -1.08 10.23
N LYS A 396 -4.87 -1.16 8.91
CA LYS A 396 -5.92 -1.40 7.91
C LYS A 396 -6.70 -2.68 8.19
N ASP A 397 -7.99 -2.62 7.93
CA ASP A 397 -8.89 -3.76 7.98
C ASP A 397 -8.60 -4.74 6.83
N PRO A 398 -9.01 -6.01 6.95
CA PRO A 398 -8.71 -7.04 5.95
C PRO A 398 -9.14 -6.67 4.53
N TYR A 399 -10.27 -5.98 4.34
CA TYR A 399 -10.74 -5.59 3.01
C TYR A 399 -9.88 -4.47 2.40
N GLU A 400 -9.36 -3.54 3.21
CA GLU A 400 -8.47 -2.46 2.74
C GLU A 400 -7.12 -3.02 2.31
N LEU A 401 -6.59 -4.00 3.07
CA LEU A 401 -5.38 -4.72 2.69
C LEU A 401 -5.58 -5.58 1.45
N PHE A 402 -6.74 -6.22 1.32
CA PHE A 402 -7.08 -7.01 0.15
C PHE A 402 -7.07 -6.16 -1.12
N VAL A 403 -7.58 -4.93 -1.06
CA VAL A 403 -7.51 -3.94 -2.16
C VAL A 403 -6.04 -3.66 -2.53
N GLY A 404 -5.20 -3.38 -1.53
CA GLY A 404 -3.76 -3.18 -1.75
C GLY A 404 -3.09 -4.40 -2.39
N PHE A 405 -3.41 -5.60 -1.90
CA PHE A 405 -2.90 -6.86 -2.44
C PHE A 405 -3.33 -7.08 -3.89
N CYS A 406 -4.59 -6.82 -4.25
CA CYS A 406 -5.07 -6.91 -5.64
C CYS A 406 -4.31 -5.95 -6.56
N GLN A 407 -3.93 -4.76 -6.07
CA GLN A 407 -3.12 -3.82 -6.84
C GLN A 407 -1.68 -4.30 -7.05
N THR A 408 -1.08 -5.00 -6.08
CA THR A 408 0.30 -5.51 -6.21
C THR A 408 0.43 -6.70 -7.15
N ILE A 409 -0.61 -7.53 -7.28
CA ILE A 409 -0.59 -8.72 -8.17
C ILE A 409 -1.28 -8.49 -9.52
N LEU A 410 -1.57 -7.23 -9.86
CA LEU A 410 -2.30 -6.87 -11.06
C LEU A 410 -1.51 -7.18 -12.34
N GLN A 411 -2.13 -7.89 -13.28
CA GLN A 411 -1.56 -8.15 -14.60
C GLN A 411 -2.62 -7.81 -15.67
N ASP A 412 -2.27 -6.99 -16.65
CA ASP A 412 -3.19 -6.55 -17.71
C ASP A 412 -4.54 -6.02 -17.17
N ASN A 413 -4.48 -5.21 -16.10
CA ASN A 413 -5.63 -4.64 -15.38
C ASN A 413 -6.56 -5.68 -14.71
N LYS A 414 -6.16 -6.94 -14.57
CA LYS A 414 -6.93 -7.98 -13.87
C LYS A 414 -6.07 -8.76 -12.90
N CYS A 415 -6.69 -9.28 -11.84
CA CYS A 415 -6.08 -10.33 -11.02
C CYS A 415 -7.16 -11.25 -10.47
N PHE A 416 -6.76 -12.48 -10.15
CA PHE A 416 -7.65 -13.47 -9.54
C PHE A 416 -7.01 -14.00 -8.26
N VAL A 417 -7.78 -14.02 -7.17
CA VAL A 417 -7.36 -14.61 -5.90
C VAL A 417 -8.32 -15.74 -5.54
N ASP A 418 -7.78 -16.96 -5.49
CA ASP A 418 -8.57 -18.15 -5.20
C ASP A 418 -8.95 -18.25 -3.71
N THR A 419 -10.00 -19.02 -3.43
CA THR A 419 -10.57 -19.22 -2.10
C THR A 419 -9.56 -19.80 -1.11
N HIS A 420 -8.68 -20.70 -1.55
CA HIS A 420 -7.68 -21.30 -0.67
C HIS A 420 -6.64 -20.26 -0.26
N SER A 421 -6.17 -19.44 -1.19
CA SER A 421 -5.25 -18.32 -0.93
C SER A 421 -5.88 -17.28 0.01
N LEU A 422 -7.15 -16.90 -0.21
CA LEU A 422 -7.87 -15.97 0.68
C LEU A 422 -7.99 -16.49 2.12
N ARG A 423 -8.23 -17.80 2.30
CA ARG A 423 -8.26 -18.45 3.62
C ARG A 423 -6.87 -18.50 4.26
N LYS A 424 -5.86 -18.87 3.49
CA LYS A 424 -4.47 -18.97 3.96
C LYS A 424 -3.95 -17.62 4.47
N MET A 425 -4.23 -16.54 3.75
CA MET A 425 -3.86 -15.17 4.13
C MET A 425 -4.75 -14.57 5.22
N GLY A 426 -5.86 -15.23 5.58
CA GLY A 426 -6.74 -14.83 6.66
C GLY A 426 -7.78 -13.75 6.30
N TYR A 427 -7.99 -13.47 5.01
CA TYR A 427 -9.03 -12.54 4.54
C TYR A 427 -10.45 -13.07 4.75
N ILE A 428 -10.62 -14.40 4.70
CA ILE A 428 -11.89 -15.08 4.97
C ILE A 428 -11.68 -16.28 5.91
N SER A 429 -12.70 -16.62 6.70
CA SER A 429 -12.64 -17.76 7.64
C SER A 429 -12.72 -19.13 6.94
N THR A 430 -12.26 -20.18 7.62
CA THR A 430 -12.24 -21.58 7.12
C THR A 430 -13.58 -22.32 7.23
N THR A 431 -14.64 -21.65 7.68
CA THR A 431 -15.96 -22.23 8.02
C THR A 431 -16.95 -22.30 6.85
N SER A 432 -18.11 -22.94 7.08
CA SER A 432 -19.27 -22.96 6.18
C SER A 432 -19.71 -21.53 5.76
N ASN A 433 -20.41 -21.42 4.61
CA ASN A 433 -20.85 -20.15 3.98
C ASN A 433 -19.75 -19.33 3.26
N THR A 434 -18.80 -20.00 2.61
CA THR A 434 -17.72 -19.35 1.84
C THR A 434 -18.23 -18.35 0.81
N THR A 435 -19.26 -18.67 0.04
CA THR A 435 -19.83 -17.74 -0.95
C THR A 435 -20.33 -16.44 -0.33
N SER A 436 -20.92 -16.48 0.86
CA SER A 436 -21.34 -15.25 1.58
C SER A 436 -20.13 -14.42 1.99
N LYS A 437 -19.07 -15.06 2.49
CA LYS A 437 -17.84 -14.36 2.91
C LYS A 437 -17.07 -13.74 1.76
N LEU A 438 -17.03 -14.41 0.61
CA LEU A 438 -16.46 -13.82 -0.61
C LEU A 438 -17.25 -12.57 -1.04
N LYS A 439 -18.59 -12.61 -0.97
CA LYS A 439 -19.45 -11.46 -1.25
C LYS A 439 -19.22 -10.32 -0.27
N ASP A 440 -19.16 -10.60 1.03
CA ASP A 440 -18.89 -9.58 2.06
C ASP A 440 -17.56 -8.87 1.78
N LEU A 441 -16.48 -9.64 1.54
CA LEU A 441 -15.15 -9.10 1.24
C LEU A 441 -15.15 -8.28 -0.04
N ALA A 442 -15.72 -8.80 -1.14
CA ALA A 442 -15.80 -8.09 -2.41
C ALA A 442 -16.60 -6.80 -2.32
N ASN A 443 -17.72 -6.78 -1.57
CA ASN A 443 -18.55 -5.59 -1.39
C ASN A 443 -17.82 -4.51 -0.58
N LEU A 444 -17.15 -4.89 0.52
CA LEU A 444 -16.37 -3.96 1.32
C LEU A 444 -15.17 -3.40 0.54
N ALA A 445 -14.44 -4.28 -0.15
CA ALA A 445 -13.32 -3.90 -1.02
C ALA A 445 -13.80 -2.95 -2.14
N SER A 446 -14.91 -3.26 -2.79
CA SER A 446 -15.49 -2.41 -3.82
C SER A 446 -15.96 -1.07 -3.27
N SER A 447 -16.52 -1.02 -2.07
CA SER A 447 -16.93 0.24 -1.44
C SER A 447 -15.73 1.13 -1.11
N TYR A 448 -14.62 0.52 -0.71
CA TYR A 448 -13.36 1.22 -0.40
C TYR A 448 -12.58 1.65 -1.65
N ASP A 449 -12.58 0.84 -2.70
CA ASP A 449 -11.76 1.04 -3.90
C ASP A 449 -12.56 1.61 -5.09
N PRO A 450 -12.44 2.92 -5.40
CA PRO A 450 -13.12 3.51 -6.56
C PRO A 450 -12.52 3.10 -7.91
N SER A 451 -11.34 2.46 -7.93
CA SER A 451 -10.55 2.26 -9.15
C SER A 451 -10.89 0.97 -9.92
N GLY A 452 -11.67 0.07 -9.34
CA GLY A 452 -11.98 -1.22 -9.96
C GLY A 452 -13.26 -1.88 -9.45
N VAL A 453 -13.53 -3.08 -9.98
CA VAL A 453 -14.69 -3.91 -9.66
C VAL A 453 -14.22 -5.29 -9.17
N TYR A 454 -14.98 -5.89 -8.25
CA TYR A 454 -14.66 -7.16 -7.60
C TYR A 454 -15.77 -8.18 -7.90
N LYS A 455 -15.49 -9.12 -8.80
CA LYS A 455 -16.41 -10.20 -9.19
C LYS A 455 -16.16 -11.43 -8.33
N VAL A 456 -17.19 -11.86 -7.60
CA VAL A 456 -17.16 -13.16 -6.90
C VAL A 456 -17.40 -14.29 -7.89
N THR A 457 -16.56 -15.32 -7.86
CA THR A 457 -16.73 -16.57 -8.60
C THR A 457 -16.89 -17.74 -7.63
N ASP A 458 -17.18 -18.94 -8.15
CA ASP A 458 -17.27 -20.15 -7.31
C ASP A 458 -15.93 -20.53 -6.67
N THR A 459 -14.82 -20.05 -7.24
CA THR A 459 -13.46 -20.42 -6.83
C THR A 459 -12.68 -19.27 -6.20
N GLY A 460 -13.18 -18.02 -6.20
CA GLY A 460 -12.45 -16.89 -5.63
C GLY A 460 -13.05 -15.51 -5.96
N ILE A 461 -12.19 -14.50 -5.98
CA ILE A 461 -12.53 -13.11 -6.36
C ILE A 461 -11.64 -12.68 -7.52
N GLU A 462 -12.26 -12.18 -8.59
CA GLU A 462 -11.60 -11.52 -9.71
C GLU A 462 -11.72 -10.01 -9.55
N TYR A 463 -10.59 -9.32 -9.52
CA TYR A 463 -10.53 -7.86 -9.55
C TYR A 463 -10.23 -7.41 -10.98
N THR A 464 -10.97 -6.41 -11.46
CA THR A 464 -10.70 -5.72 -12.73
C THR A 464 -10.58 -4.23 -12.48
N LYS A 465 -9.44 -3.65 -12.83
CA LYS A 465 -9.22 -2.20 -12.78
C LYS A 465 -9.98 -1.52 -13.91
N LEU A 466 -10.73 -0.47 -13.57
CA LEU A 466 -11.47 0.33 -14.54
C LEU A 466 -10.51 1.29 -15.25
N VAL A 467 -10.37 1.12 -16.56
CA VAL A 467 -9.51 1.97 -17.39
C VAL A 467 -10.33 3.14 -17.91
N LYS A 468 -9.95 4.36 -17.50
CA LYS A 468 -10.51 5.60 -18.01
C LYS A 468 -9.78 6.01 -19.29
N THR A 469 -10.52 6.12 -20.40
CA THR A 469 -10.01 6.55 -21.71
C THR A 469 -10.92 7.61 -22.32
N THR A 470 -10.39 8.41 -23.25
CA THR A 470 -11.16 9.41 -24.01
C THR A 470 -11.63 8.90 -25.38
N GLY A 471 -10.92 7.91 -25.95
CA GLY A 471 -11.24 7.33 -27.25
C GLY A 471 -12.44 6.36 -27.18
N ASN A 472 -13.40 6.56 -28.09
CA ASN A 472 -14.59 5.74 -28.27
C ASN A 472 -14.44 4.90 -29.55
N GLY A 473 -14.39 3.58 -29.40
CA GLY A 473 -14.35 2.65 -30.52
C GLY A 473 -15.68 2.51 -31.22
N VAL A 474 -15.68 2.42 -32.55
CA VAL A 474 -16.88 2.11 -33.35
C VAL A 474 -16.50 1.25 -34.55
N SER A 475 -17.21 0.13 -34.72
CA SER A 475 -17.21 -0.60 -35.97
C SER A 475 -18.30 -0.04 -36.88
N TYR A 476 -17.99 0.23 -38.15
CA TYR A 476 -18.93 0.83 -39.09
C TYR A 476 -18.77 0.31 -40.53
N LEU A 477 -19.85 0.37 -41.30
CA LEU A 477 -19.94 0.01 -42.71
C LEU A 477 -20.94 0.94 -43.40
N GLU A 478 -20.54 1.59 -44.50
CA GLU A 478 -21.46 2.35 -45.34
C GLU A 478 -22.46 1.41 -46.01
N VAL A 479 -23.74 1.76 -45.95
CA VAL A 479 -24.82 0.93 -46.51
C VAL A 479 -25.84 1.81 -47.21
N SER A 480 -26.54 1.24 -48.18
CA SER A 480 -27.63 1.91 -48.90
C SER A 480 -28.84 0.99 -49.04
N GLY A 481 -29.96 1.52 -49.50
CA GLY A 481 -31.19 0.76 -49.71
C GLY A 481 -32.04 0.55 -48.44
N SER A 482 -33.03 -0.34 -48.58
CA SER A 482 -34.04 -0.65 -47.56
C SER A 482 -33.44 -1.42 -46.37
N LYS A 483 -34.20 -1.58 -45.29
CA LYS A 483 -33.74 -2.32 -44.10
C LYS A 483 -33.32 -3.75 -44.44
N ASP A 484 -33.98 -4.39 -45.40
CA ASP A 484 -33.67 -5.77 -45.79
C ASP A 484 -32.45 -5.85 -46.72
N ASP A 485 -32.26 -4.87 -47.61
CA ASP A 485 -31.04 -4.73 -48.42
C ASP A 485 -29.81 -4.57 -47.53
N ARG A 486 -29.92 -3.72 -46.50
CA ARG A 486 -28.83 -3.48 -45.53
C ARG A 486 -28.48 -4.73 -44.75
N LYS A 487 -29.45 -5.56 -44.33
CA LYS A 487 -29.18 -6.79 -43.58
C LYS A 487 -28.31 -7.78 -44.35
N LEU A 488 -28.51 -7.90 -45.66
CA LEU A 488 -27.74 -8.81 -46.52
C LEU A 488 -26.26 -8.39 -46.65
N ALA A 489 -25.99 -7.09 -46.64
CA ALA A 489 -24.63 -6.54 -46.78
C ALA A 489 -23.80 -6.58 -45.47
N CYS A 490 -24.44 -6.70 -44.31
CA CYS A 490 -23.81 -6.43 -43.00
C CYS A 490 -23.27 -7.65 -42.25
N SER A 491 -22.71 -8.63 -42.96
CA SER A 491 -22.05 -9.79 -42.35
C SER A 491 -20.52 -9.65 -42.25
N LYS A 492 -19.89 -8.87 -43.14
CA LYS A 492 -18.43 -8.69 -43.26
C LYS A 492 -18.09 -7.24 -43.64
N ASN A 493 -16.80 -6.93 -43.73
CA ASN A 493 -16.24 -5.65 -44.20
C ASN A 493 -16.47 -4.45 -43.27
N PHE A 494 -16.73 -4.68 -41.99
CA PHE A 494 -16.76 -3.58 -41.02
C PHE A 494 -15.36 -2.98 -40.85
N ASN A 495 -15.27 -1.66 -40.97
CA ASN A 495 -14.10 -0.89 -40.54
C ASN A 495 -14.17 -0.64 -39.03
N TYR A 496 -13.05 -0.28 -38.40
CA TYR A 496 -13.01 0.11 -37.00
C TYR A 496 -12.23 1.42 -36.83
N ALA A 497 -12.81 2.36 -36.09
CA ALA A 497 -12.18 3.64 -35.77
C ALA A 497 -12.31 3.94 -34.28
N VAL A 498 -11.34 4.69 -33.75
CA VAL A 498 -11.40 5.30 -32.42
C VAL A 498 -11.64 6.79 -32.62
N VAL A 499 -12.74 7.29 -32.08
CA VAL A 499 -13.20 8.68 -32.25
C VAL A 499 -13.52 9.32 -30.90
N GLU A 500 -13.62 10.64 -30.84
CA GLU A 500 -14.24 11.30 -29.69
C GLU A 500 -15.76 11.06 -29.72
N PHE A 501 -16.40 10.98 -28.54
CA PHE A 501 -17.83 10.69 -28.44
C PHE A 501 -18.67 11.65 -29.28
N LYS A 502 -18.37 12.95 -29.23
CA LYS A 502 -19.07 14.00 -30.00
C LYS A 502 -19.12 13.76 -31.51
N ASN A 503 -18.13 13.03 -32.06
CA ASN A 503 -18.05 12.78 -33.49
C ASN A 503 -19.03 11.67 -33.95
N LEU A 504 -19.61 10.91 -33.02
CA LEU A 504 -20.62 9.88 -33.34
C LEU A 504 -21.90 10.51 -33.93
N ALA A 505 -22.21 11.77 -33.64
CA ALA A 505 -23.31 12.50 -34.27
C ALA A 505 -23.18 12.53 -35.81
N GLY A 506 -21.96 12.70 -36.32
CA GLY A 506 -21.70 12.72 -37.76
C GLY A 506 -21.97 11.37 -38.44
N MET A 507 -21.79 10.27 -37.72
CA MET A 507 -22.17 8.93 -38.19
C MET A 507 -23.69 8.76 -38.21
N LEU A 508 -24.39 9.21 -37.15
CA LEU A 508 -25.85 9.10 -37.05
C LEU A 508 -26.60 9.88 -38.14
N ALA A 509 -26.00 10.94 -38.69
CA ALA A 509 -26.56 11.76 -39.76
C ALA A 509 -26.37 11.19 -41.18
N LYS A 510 -25.80 9.99 -41.32
CA LYS A 510 -25.46 9.34 -42.59
C LYS A 510 -25.97 7.89 -42.62
N ASP A 511 -25.88 7.24 -43.77
CA ASP A 511 -26.31 5.85 -43.94
C ASP A 511 -25.20 4.85 -43.56
N PHE A 512 -25.12 4.50 -42.28
CA PHE A 512 -24.19 3.48 -41.77
C PHE A 512 -24.88 2.34 -41.04
N ALA A 513 -24.29 1.15 -41.15
CA ALA A 513 -24.40 0.09 -40.17
C ALA A 513 -23.26 0.23 -39.16
N TYR A 514 -23.53 0.15 -37.86
CA TYR A 514 -22.52 0.37 -36.84
C TYR A 514 -22.69 -0.48 -35.59
N SER A 515 -21.63 -0.62 -34.81
CA SER A 515 -21.60 -1.28 -33.49
C SER A 515 -20.58 -0.61 -32.58
N PRO A 516 -20.84 -0.48 -31.27
CA PRO A 516 -19.83 -0.04 -30.32
C PRO A 516 -18.68 -1.07 -30.17
N PHE A 517 -18.93 -2.34 -30.51
CA PHE A 517 -17.93 -3.41 -30.41
C PHE A 517 -17.04 -3.49 -31.65
N LYS A 518 -15.76 -3.81 -31.43
CA LYS A 518 -14.83 -4.13 -32.51
C LYS A 518 -15.08 -5.54 -33.03
N PHE A 519 -15.20 -5.69 -34.35
CA PHE A 519 -15.23 -6.99 -35.02
C PHE A 519 -13.85 -7.36 -35.59
N ARG A 520 -13.30 -8.50 -35.16
CA ARG A 520 -12.08 -9.11 -35.71
C ARG A 520 -12.25 -9.34 -37.21
N ASP A 521 -11.24 -8.89 -37.96
CA ASP A 521 -11.19 -8.93 -39.43
C ASP A 521 -12.42 -8.30 -40.12
N GLY A 522 -13.15 -7.41 -39.42
CA GLY A 522 -14.38 -6.81 -39.93
C GLY A 522 -15.54 -7.79 -40.10
N ILE A 523 -15.48 -8.99 -39.52
CA ILE A 523 -16.50 -10.04 -39.64
C ILE A 523 -17.42 -10.01 -38.43
N ARG A 524 -18.69 -9.67 -38.65
CA ARG A 524 -19.70 -9.60 -37.60
C ARG A 524 -20.12 -11.02 -37.19
N ASN A 525 -19.65 -11.47 -36.04
CA ASN A 525 -20.22 -12.59 -35.32
C ASN A 525 -19.85 -12.50 -33.83
N LYS A 526 -20.46 -13.36 -33.02
CA LYS A 526 -20.27 -13.39 -31.57
C LYS A 526 -18.83 -13.71 -31.16
N SER A 527 -18.15 -14.63 -31.84
CA SER A 527 -16.79 -15.06 -31.53
C SER A 527 -15.70 -14.07 -31.97
N ASN A 528 -16.05 -13.10 -32.82
CA ASN A 528 -15.14 -12.12 -33.39
C ASN A 528 -15.24 -10.77 -32.68
N ILE A 529 -15.90 -10.68 -31.53
CA ILE A 529 -15.90 -9.44 -30.75
C ILE A 529 -14.58 -9.34 -29.96
N GLU A 530 -13.91 -8.20 -30.08
CA GLU A 530 -12.67 -7.92 -29.36
C GLU A 530 -12.85 -6.78 -28.35
N GLY A 531 -12.41 -7.03 -27.12
CA GLY A 531 -12.40 -6.04 -26.04
C GLY A 531 -13.79 -5.60 -25.55
N GLY A 532 -13.78 -4.45 -24.86
CA GLY A 532 -14.95 -3.82 -24.27
C GLY A 532 -15.46 -2.60 -25.05
N VAL A 533 -16.39 -1.86 -24.43
CA VAL A 533 -17.02 -0.66 -25.01
C VAL A 533 -16.91 0.54 -24.10
N LYS A 534 -16.80 1.73 -24.68
CA LYS A 534 -16.80 3.04 -23.98
C LYS A 534 -18.10 3.81 -24.14
N TRP A 535 -19.02 3.30 -24.94
CA TRP A 535 -20.36 3.80 -25.11
C TRP A 535 -21.29 2.65 -25.46
N ILE A 536 -22.59 2.83 -25.22
CA ILE A 536 -23.62 1.85 -25.54
C ILE A 536 -24.69 2.46 -26.43
N ALA A 537 -25.34 1.61 -27.21
CA ALA A 537 -26.54 1.94 -27.97
C ALA A 537 -27.74 1.30 -27.29
N LEU A 538 -28.73 2.12 -26.91
CA LEU A 538 -30.01 1.70 -26.35
C LEU A 538 -31.08 1.84 -27.43
N ASP A 539 -31.63 0.71 -27.88
CA ASP A 539 -32.67 0.67 -28.93
C ASP A 539 -34.05 0.81 -28.28
N ILE A 540 -34.74 1.92 -28.56
CA ILE A 540 -36.04 2.24 -27.97
C ILE A 540 -37.10 2.16 -29.06
N ASP A 541 -37.85 1.06 -29.05
CA ASP A 541 -38.90 0.79 -30.02
C ASP A 541 -40.27 1.31 -29.61
N ASP A 542 -40.48 1.54 -28.31
CA ASP A 542 -41.74 1.95 -27.70
C ASP A 542 -41.46 2.79 -26.45
N SER A 543 -41.48 4.11 -26.61
CA SER A 543 -41.28 5.09 -25.54
C SER A 543 -42.58 5.82 -25.23
N VAL A 544 -42.84 6.09 -23.95
CA VAL A 544 -43.89 7.02 -23.53
C VAL A 544 -43.50 8.49 -23.76
N TYR A 545 -42.23 8.76 -24.05
CA TYR A 545 -41.69 10.09 -24.32
C TYR A 545 -41.18 10.21 -25.75
N SER A 546 -41.33 11.41 -26.32
CA SER A 546 -40.65 11.78 -27.55
C SER A 546 -39.12 11.81 -27.37
N ASP A 547 -38.39 11.72 -28.47
CA ASP A 547 -36.93 11.89 -28.51
C ASP A 547 -36.47 13.25 -27.96
N GLU A 548 -37.23 14.31 -28.18
CA GLU A 548 -36.99 15.65 -27.65
C GLU A 548 -37.15 15.71 -26.13
N GLN A 549 -38.22 15.15 -25.59
CA GLN A 549 -38.41 15.04 -24.12
C GLN A 549 -37.32 14.18 -23.48
N MET A 550 -36.95 13.07 -24.13
CA MET A 550 -35.88 12.20 -23.64
C MET A 550 -34.52 12.88 -23.65
N HIS A 551 -34.24 13.68 -24.67
CA HIS A 551 -33.04 14.50 -24.75
C HIS A 551 -32.94 15.47 -23.55
N GLU A 552 -34.08 16.04 -23.13
CA GLU A 552 -34.15 16.87 -21.93
C GLU A 552 -33.94 16.07 -20.63
N ILE A 553 -34.56 14.89 -20.49
CA ILE A 553 -34.39 14.02 -19.31
C ILE A 553 -32.91 13.64 -19.12
N LEU A 554 -32.22 13.34 -20.23
CA LEU A 554 -30.82 12.90 -20.25
C LEU A 554 -29.81 14.06 -20.31
N GLN A 555 -30.24 15.32 -20.15
CA GLN A 555 -29.37 16.52 -20.24
C GLN A 555 -28.13 16.51 -19.34
N ASP A 556 -28.10 15.68 -18.31
CA ASP A 556 -26.98 15.54 -17.40
C ASP A 556 -25.88 14.59 -17.92
N TYR A 557 -26.17 13.79 -18.95
CA TYR A 557 -25.25 12.80 -19.51
C TYR A 557 -24.80 13.13 -20.92
N ASN A 558 -23.58 12.73 -21.27
CA ASN A 558 -23.13 12.73 -22.66
C ASN A 558 -23.91 11.70 -23.46
N HIS A 559 -24.73 12.17 -24.40
CA HIS A 559 -25.59 11.31 -25.19
C HIS A 559 -25.89 11.87 -26.60
N HIS A 560 -26.26 10.97 -27.51
CA HIS A 560 -26.83 11.30 -28.81
C HIS A 560 -28.17 10.59 -29.00
N ILE A 561 -29.19 11.31 -29.48
CA ILE A 561 -30.50 10.73 -29.84
C ILE A 561 -30.77 10.94 -31.33
N ALA A 562 -31.16 9.88 -32.01
CA ALA A 562 -31.61 9.94 -33.40
C ALA A 562 -32.78 8.98 -33.65
N ARG A 563 -33.78 9.44 -34.43
CA ARG A 563 -34.87 8.59 -34.92
C ARG A 563 -34.35 7.54 -35.89
N THR A 564 -34.99 6.38 -35.89
CA THR A 564 -34.50 5.21 -36.64
C THR A 564 -35.05 5.16 -38.08
N SER A 565 -35.67 4.06 -38.49
CA SER A 565 -36.17 3.88 -39.86
C SER A 565 -37.31 4.82 -40.21
N ASP A 566 -38.14 5.20 -39.23
CA ASP A 566 -39.24 6.14 -39.41
C ASP A 566 -38.82 7.55 -38.90
N PRO A 567 -38.66 8.55 -39.78
CA PRO A 567 -38.31 9.92 -39.37
C PRO A 567 -39.43 10.63 -38.60
N ASN A 568 -40.68 10.18 -38.76
CA ASN A 568 -41.85 10.89 -38.28
C ASN A 568 -42.38 10.35 -36.96
N ASN A 569 -41.83 9.24 -36.46
CA ASN A 569 -42.21 8.68 -35.17
C ASN A 569 -41.26 9.17 -34.06
N PRO A 570 -41.65 10.17 -33.25
CA PRO A 570 -40.81 10.69 -32.17
C PRO A 570 -40.66 9.71 -31.00
N PHE A 571 -41.47 8.65 -30.91
CA PHE A 571 -41.46 7.69 -29.82
C PHE A 571 -40.58 6.45 -30.10
N LYS A 572 -39.91 6.43 -31.28
CA LYS A 572 -39.03 5.35 -31.73
C LYS A 572 -37.67 5.90 -32.14
N PHE A 573 -36.69 5.78 -31.26
CA PHE A 573 -35.37 6.38 -31.41
C PHE A 573 -34.28 5.53 -30.78
N ARG A 574 -33.03 5.93 -30.97
CA ARG A 574 -31.88 5.30 -30.34
C ARG A 574 -31.11 6.32 -29.53
N VAL A 575 -30.69 5.91 -28.34
CA VAL A 575 -29.80 6.70 -27.47
C VAL A 575 -28.41 6.08 -27.53
N LEU A 576 -27.41 6.84 -27.95
CA LEU A 576 -26.01 6.53 -27.69
C LEU A 576 -25.62 7.21 -26.39
N LEU A 577 -25.04 6.45 -25.45
CA LEU A 577 -24.68 6.96 -24.12
C LEU A 577 -23.20 6.70 -23.86
N GLU A 578 -22.46 7.74 -23.49
CA GLU A 578 -21.04 7.63 -23.14
C GLU A 578 -20.88 7.01 -21.75
N LEU A 579 -19.89 6.13 -21.59
CA LEU A 579 -19.51 5.50 -20.32
C LEU A 579 -18.24 6.13 -19.78
N ASP A 580 -18.03 6.14 -18.46
CA ASP A 580 -16.83 6.74 -17.84
C ASP A 580 -15.58 5.86 -17.99
N SER A 581 -15.75 4.54 -18.12
CA SER A 581 -14.68 3.56 -18.29
C SER A 581 -14.98 2.53 -19.40
N ILE A 582 -13.95 1.81 -19.85
CA ILE A 582 -14.16 0.70 -20.81
C ILE A 582 -14.80 -0.48 -20.08
N VAL A 583 -15.95 -0.93 -20.59
CA VAL A 583 -16.70 -2.07 -20.05
C VAL A 583 -16.48 -3.31 -20.90
N ASP A 584 -15.75 -4.28 -20.33
CA ASP A 584 -15.47 -5.57 -20.96
C ASP A 584 -16.13 -6.71 -20.16
N LEU A 585 -17.36 -7.07 -20.58
CA LEU A 585 -18.19 -8.07 -19.93
C LEU A 585 -18.47 -9.25 -20.87
N GLY A 586 -18.67 -10.44 -20.29
CA GLY A 586 -19.26 -11.59 -20.97
C GLY A 586 -20.70 -11.32 -21.39
N ASP A 587 -21.28 -12.14 -22.29
CA ASP A 587 -22.60 -11.82 -22.86
C ASP A 587 -23.73 -11.78 -21.82
N LYS A 588 -23.68 -12.66 -20.82
CA LYS A 588 -24.68 -12.73 -19.76
C LYS A 588 -24.63 -11.48 -18.90
N GLU A 589 -23.42 -11.12 -18.45
CA GLU A 589 -23.16 -9.92 -17.66
C GLU A 589 -23.47 -8.66 -18.47
N TYR A 590 -23.14 -8.60 -19.75
CA TYR A 590 -23.46 -7.45 -20.60
C TYR A 590 -24.97 -7.20 -20.69
N LYS A 591 -25.80 -8.25 -20.84
CA LYS A 591 -27.27 -8.10 -20.81
C LYS A 591 -27.76 -7.53 -19.48
N ASN A 592 -27.21 -8.02 -18.36
CA ASN A 592 -27.55 -7.52 -17.03
C ASN A 592 -27.08 -6.08 -16.83
N PHE A 593 -25.92 -5.71 -17.37
CA PHE A 593 -25.39 -4.36 -17.35
C PHE A 593 -26.30 -3.39 -18.10
N ILE A 594 -26.72 -3.75 -19.32
CA ILE A 594 -27.69 -2.97 -20.10
C ILE A 594 -29.04 -2.87 -19.35
N LYS A 595 -29.52 -3.94 -18.72
CA LYS A 595 -30.72 -3.91 -17.87
C LYS A 595 -30.58 -3.01 -16.65
N SER A 596 -29.41 -3.01 -16.00
CA SER A 596 -29.11 -2.15 -14.85
C SER A 596 -29.17 -0.68 -15.24
N ILE A 597 -28.61 -0.33 -16.40
CA ILE A 597 -28.66 1.04 -16.94
C ILE A 597 -30.09 1.41 -17.36
N SER A 598 -30.82 0.51 -18.01
CA SER A 598 -32.20 0.78 -18.42
C SER A 598 -33.12 1.03 -17.23
N ASN A 599 -32.97 0.23 -16.16
CA ASN A 599 -33.73 0.43 -14.93
C ASN A 599 -33.33 1.73 -14.21
N TYR A 600 -32.05 2.09 -14.27
CA TYR A 600 -31.56 3.34 -13.69
C TYR A 600 -32.08 4.57 -14.42
N LEU A 601 -32.08 4.54 -15.76
CA LEU A 601 -32.59 5.63 -16.60
C LEU A 601 -34.12 5.55 -16.81
N ASP A 602 -34.75 4.48 -16.31
CA ASP A 602 -36.17 4.16 -16.53
C ASP A 602 -36.59 4.14 -18.01
N LEU A 603 -35.75 3.50 -18.83
CA LEU A 603 -35.97 3.35 -20.27
C LEU A 603 -36.49 1.95 -20.60
N LYS A 604 -37.55 1.90 -21.41
CA LYS A 604 -37.99 0.65 -22.05
C LYS A 604 -37.13 0.41 -23.29
N ILE A 605 -36.21 -0.54 -23.19
CA ILE A 605 -35.25 -0.85 -24.26
C ILE A 605 -35.37 -2.31 -24.71
N ASP A 606 -34.96 -2.60 -25.94
CA ASP A 606 -34.69 -3.97 -26.36
C ASP A 606 -33.29 -4.41 -25.88
N ILE A 607 -33.19 -5.54 -25.17
CA ILE A 607 -31.93 -6.05 -24.62
C ILE A 607 -31.24 -6.91 -25.68
N LEU A 608 -30.39 -6.26 -26.46
CA LEU A 608 -29.70 -6.83 -27.61
C LEU A 608 -28.33 -7.44 -27.24
N PRO A 609 -27.85 -8.47 -27.97
CA PRO A 609 -26.54 -9.08 -27.73
C PRO A 609 -25.38 -8.16 -28.15
N LYS A 610 -24.15 -8.44 -27.66
CA LYS A 610 -22.94 -7.67 -28.03
C LYS A 610 -22.69 -7.61 -29.55
N SER A 611 -23.05 -8.67 -30.29
CA SER A 611 -22.89 -8.73 -31.76
C SER A 611 -23.95 -7.96 -32.54
N GLN A 612 -24.83 -7.24 -31.85
CA GLN A 612 -25.84 -6.41 -32.50
C GLN A 612 -25.18 -5.28 -33.30
N ILE A 613 -25.75 -5.02 -34.46
CA ILE A 613 -25.46 -3.82 -35.24
C ILE A 613 -26.71 -2.96 -35.31
N TYR A 614 -26.48 -1.69 -35.55
CA TYR A 614 -27.47 -0.64 -35.55
C TYR A 614 -27.39 0.09 -36.89
N PHE A 615 -28.52 0.63 -37.36
CA PHE A 615 -28.56 1.42 -38.59
C PHE A 615 -28.78 2.89 -38.27
N SER A 616 -28.05 3.74 -38.97
CA SER A 616 -28.24 5.19 -39.06
C SER A 616 -28.74 5.54 -40.46
N TYR A 617 -29.42 6.67 -40.58
CA TYR A 617 -30.07 7.08 -41.81
C TYR A 617 -29.70 8.52 -42.13
N SER A 618 -29.43 8.81 -43.40
CA SER A 618 -29.22 10.18 -43.85
C SER A 618 -30.45 11.06 -43.62
N GLY A 619 -30.23 12.35 -43.36
CA GLY A 619 -31.30 13.34 -43.15
C GLY A 619 -32.04 13.22 -41.81
N ARG A 620 -31.45 12.57 -40.81
CA ARG A 620 -31.99 12.53 -39.44
C ARG A 620 -31.50 13.71 -38.61
N ASN A 621 -32.39 14.31 -37.83
CA ASN A 621 -32.00 15.24 -36.77
C ASN A 621 -31.32 14.45 -35.64
N VAL A 622 -30.17 14.92 -35.17
CA VAL A 622 -29.39 14.27 -34.11
C VAL A 622 -29.31 15.22 -32.92
N LEU A 623 -30.07 14.92 -31.86
CA LEU A 623 -30.03 15.66 -30.61
C LEU A 623 -28.79 15.21 -29.81
N SER A 624 -27.98 16.14 -29.32
CA SER A 624 -26.67 15.81 -28.75
C SER A 624 -26.34 16.62 -27.50
N VAL A 625 -25.83 15.96 -26.48
CA VAL A 625 -25.14 16.55 -25.32
C VAL A 625 -23.77 15.89 -25.23
N THR A 626 -22.69 16.66 -25.22
CA THR A 626 -21.31 16.11 -25.27
C THR A 626 -20.35 16.82 -24.33
N ASP A 627 -20.84 17.74 -23.51
CA ASP A 627 -20.10 18.62 -22.60
C ASP A 627 -20.52 18.42 -21.13
N LYS A 628 -21.14 17.27 -20.84
CA LYS A 628 -21.63 16.86 -19.52
C LYS A 628 -20.89 15.60 -19.05
N TYR A 629 -21.53 14.78 -18.24
CA TYR A 629 -20.90 13.65 -17.58
C TYR A 629 -21.09 12.35 -18.38
N PRO A 630 -20.04 11.54 -18.59
CA PRO A 630 -20.23 10.16 -18.99
C PRO A 630 -20.90 9.37 -17.85
N LEU A 631 -21.63 8.30 -18.18
CA LEU A 631 -22.29 7.47 -17.20
C LEU A 631 -21.26 6.68 -16.36
N GLU A 632 -21.34 6.78 -15.05
CA GLU A 632 -20.53 5.97 -14.12
C GLU A 632 -20.89 4.49 -14.22
N THR A 633 -19.90 3.68 -14.58
CA THR A 633 -20.13 2.25 -14.92
C THR A 633 -20.04 1.30 -13.76
N LYS A 634 -19.27 1.64 -12.71
CA LYS A 634 -18.89 0.72 -11.63
C LYS A 634 -20.08 0.01 -10.98
N ASP A 635 -21.08 0.75 -10.52
CA ASP A 635 -22.24 0.17 -9.84
C ASP A 635 -23.07 -0.71 -10.79
N HIS A 636 -23.19 -0.30 -12.05
CA HIS A 636 -23.89 -1.10 -13.06
C HIS A 636 -23.16 -2.41 -13.37
N ILE A 637 -21.82 -2.40 -13.39
CA ILE A 637 -20.99 -3.61 -13.55
C ILE A 637 -21.15 -4.53 -12.33
N MET A 638 -21.12 -3.99 -11.12
CA MET A 638 -21.31 -4.78 -9.89
C MET A 638 -22.70 -5.42 -9.84
N ASN A 639 -23.76 -4.68 -10.21
CA ASN A 639 -25.11 -5.21 -10.35
C ASN A 639 -25.19 -6.29 -11.44
N ALA A 640 -24.43 -6.13 -12.54
CA ALA A 640 -24.39 -7.11 -13.60
C ALA A 640 -23.81 -8.46 -13.17
N TYR A 641 -22.84 -8.44 -12.24
CA TYR A 641 -22.30 -9.64 -11.59
C TYR A 641 -23.26 -10.24 -10.56
N ASN A 642 -24.06 -9.40 -9.88
CA ASN A 642 -24.99 -9.81 -8.83
C ASN A 642 -26.43 -9.97 -9.35
N THR A 643 -26.73 -11.11 -10.00
CA THR A 643 -28.05 -11.40 -10.61
C THR A 643 -29.27 -11.30 -9.68
N THR A 644 -29.07 -11.32 -8.35
CA THR A 644 -30.13 -11.27 -7.34
C THR A 644 -30.75 -9.88 -7.14
N THR A 645 -30.18 -8.83 -7.76
CA THR A 645 -30.57 -7.42 -7.52
C THR A 645 -31.34 -6.75 -8.67
N LEU A 646 -31.65 -7.49 -9.74
CA LEU A 646 -32.17 -6.92 -11.00
C LEU A 646 -33.70 -7.04 -11.15
N SER A 647 -34.45 -7.07 -10.05
CA SER A 647 -35.91 -6.89 -10.09
C SER A 647 -36.23 -5.47 -10.58
N ASN A 648 -37.21 -5.36 -11.47
CA ASN A 648 -37.63 -4.05 -11.96
C ASN A 648 -38.35 -3.31 -10.81
N PRO A 649 -38.02 -2.04 -10.48
CA PRO A 649 -38.67 -1.33 -9.38
C PRO A 649 -40.21 -1.31 -9.50
N THR A 650 -40.73 -1.19 -10.72
CA THR A 650 -42.17 -1.22 -11.02
C THR A 650 -42.80 -2.58 -10.67
N GLU A 651 -42.13 -3.70 -10.99
CA GLU A 651 -42.62 -5.05 -10.63
C GLU A 651 -42.67 -5.27 -9.11
N TYR A 652 -41.78 -4.63 -8.35
CA TYR A 652 -41.82 -4.67 -6.88
C TYR A 652 -42.97 -3.84 -6.32
N ILE A 653 -43.18 -2.64 -6.83
CA ILE A 653 -44.26 -1.73 -6.36
C ILE A 653 -45.64 -2.35 -6.61
N ASP A 654 -45.81 -3.08 -7.71
CA ASP A 654 -47.05 -3.82 -8.02
C ASP A 654 -47.36 -4.94 -7.02
N THR A 655 -46.36 -5.44 -6.27
CA THR A 655 -46.56 -6.44 -5.21
C THR A 655 -46.94 -5.85 -3.85
N LEU A 656 -46.87 -4.52 -3.69
CA LEU A 656 -47.16 -3.84 -2.42
C LEU A 656 -48.66 -3.61 -2.22
N SER A 657 -49.14 -3.85 -1.00
CA SER A 657 -50.50 -3.47 -0.60
C SER A 657 -50.66 -1.95 -0.46
N ASP A 658 -51.89 -1.44 -0.58
CA ASP A 658 -52.20 0.00 -0.42
C ASP A 658 -51.69 0.58 0.91
N LYS A 659 -51.70 -0.23 1.98
CA LYS A 659 -51.17 0.18 3.30
C LYS A 659 -49.65 0.36 3.28
N GLN A 660 -48.93 -0.50 2.57
CA GLN A 660 -47.48 -0.39 2.41
C GLN A 660 -47.11 0.79 1.51
N LYS A 661 -47.85 1.01 0.42
CA LYS A 661 -47.66 2.20 -0.44
C LYS A 661 -47.85 3.49 0.34
N LYS A 662 -48.93 3.61 1.14
CA LYS A 662 -49.14 4.76 2.03
C LYS A 662 -48.05 4.94 3.08
N ALA A 663 -47.52 3.85 3.65
CA ALA A 663 -46.43 3.93 4.61
C ALA A 663 -45.14 4.49 3.99
N LEU A 664 -44.79 4.07 2.77
CA LEU A 664 -43.65 4.62 2.04
C LEU A 664 -43.84 6.11 1.74
N LEU A 665 -45.03 6.52 1.30
CA LEU A 665 -45.33 7.92 1.04
C LEU A 665 -45.36 8.80 2.31
N SER A 666 -45.59 8.22 3.50
CA SER A 666 -45.58 8.96 4.76
C SER A 666 -44.18 9.32 5.27
N ASP A 667 -43.12 8.74 4.68
CA ASP A 667 -41.72 9.09 4.96
C ASP A 667 -40.94 9.36 3.65
N PRO A 668 -41.15 10.54 3.02
CA PRO A 668 -40.55 10.86 1.72
C PRO A 668 -39.03 10.92 1.75
N LEU A 669 -38.42 11.39 2.86
CA LEU A 669 -36.96 11.52 2.98
C LEU A 669 -36.26 10.16 2.95
N THR A 670 -36.87 9.13 3.52
CA THR A 670 -36.36 7.76 3.45
C THR A 670 -36.70 7.10 2.11
N THR A 671 -37.95 7.22 1.64
CA THR A 671 -38.43 6.54 0.42
C THR A 671 -37.77 7.08 -0.86
N PHE A 672 -37.52 8.39 -0.92
CA PHE A 672 -36.90 9.07 -2.07
C PHE A 672 -35.49 9.57 -1.76
N ASN A 673 -34.82 8.98 -0.76
CA ASN A 673 -33.48 9.40 -0.33
C ASN A 673 -32.49 9.55 -1.49
N TYR A 674 -32.54 8.64 -2.46
CA TYR A 674 -31.67 8.68 -3.65
C TYR A 674 -31.84 9.95 -4.51
N ALA A 675 -32.99 10.63 -4.41
CA ALA A 675 -33.26 11.88 -5.11
C ALA A 675 -32.95 13.09 -4.24
N PHE A 676 -33.25 13.03 -2.93
CA PHE A 676 -32.85 14.08 -1.98
C PHE A 676 -31.32 14.23 -1.86
N GLU A 677 -30.59 13.11 -1.87
CA GLU A 677 -29.12 13.07 -1.78
C GLU A 677 -28.46 12.88 -3.16
N ALA A 678 -29.12 13.31 -4.24
CA ALA A 678 -28.60 13.16 -5.59
C ALA A 678 -27.28 13.96 -5.79
N PRO A 679 -26.20 13.32 -6.29
CA PRO A 679 -24.96 14.02 -6.60
C PRO A 679 -25.13 15.09 -7.69
N GLU A 680 -24.24 16.10 -7.69
CA GLU A 680 -24.19 17.11 -8.76
C GLU A 680 -24.04 16.43 -10.13
N GLY A 681 -24.87 16.83 -11.10
CA GLY A 681 -24.92 16.20 -12.42
C GLY A 681 -25.75 14.91 -12.50
N LYS A 682 -26.58 14.58 -11.51
CA LYS A 682 -27.57 13.48 -11.59
C LYS A 682 -29.00 13.95 -11.31
N GLY A 683 -29.23 15.26 -11.31
CA GLY A 683 -30.46 15.87 -10.82
C GLY A 683 -31.69 15.55 -11.67
N SER A 684 -31.60 15.70 -13.00
CA SER A 684 -32.74 15.50 -13.90
C SER A 684 -33.28 14.07 -13.80
N VAL A 685 -32.41 13.06 -13.91
CA VAL A 685 -32.81 11.65 -13.83
C VAL A 685 -33.29 11.29 -12.42
N SER A 686 -32.68 11.82 -11.37
CA SER A 686 -33.09 11.51 -9.99
C SER A 686 -34.48 12.06 -9.65
N LEU A 687 -34.76 13.30 -10.05
CA LEU A 687 -36.11 13.89 -9.92
C LEU A 687 -37.11 13.11 -10.76
N TYR A 688 -36.77 12.80 -12.02
CA TYR A 688 -37.65 12.03 -12.89
C TYR A 688 -38.03 10.67 -12.26
N ARG A 689 -37.04 9.93 -11.75
CA ARG A 689 -37.26 8.65 -11.07
C ARG A 689 -38.13 8.81 -9.82
N ALA A 690 -37.91 9.86 -9.03
CA ALA A 690 -38.75 10.15 -7.88
C ALA A 690 -40.20 10.43 -8.30
N ALA A 691 -40.42 11.19 -9.37
CA ALA A 691 -41.75 11.51 -9.87
C ALA A 691 -42.50 10.26 -10.30
N LYS A 692 -41.85 9.36 -11.04
CA LYS A 692 -42.47 8.10 -11.47
C LYS A 692 -42.70 7.15 -10.29
N HIS A 693 -41.72 7.00 -9.40
CA HIS A 693 -41.87 6.19 -8.19
C HIS A 693 -43.05 6.68 -7.33
N ALA A 694 -43.20 8.00 -7.17
CA ALA A 694 -44.31 8.62 -6.49
C ALA A 694 -45.66 8.34 -7.17
N LYS A 695 -45.72 8.46 -8.50
CA LYS A 695 -46.90 8.10 -9.30
C LYS A 695 -47.27 6.61 -9.15
N ASP A 696 -46.29 5.69 -9.22
CA ASP A 696 -46.51 4.24 -9.09
C ASP A 696 -46.97 3.85 -7.66
N LEU A 697 -46.59 4.63 -6.66
CA LEU A 697 -47.08 4.53 -5.28
C LEU A 697 -48.51 5.11 -5.10
N GLY A 698 -49.04 5.82 -6.10
CA GLY A 698 -50.42 6.33 -6.14
C GLY A 698 -50.59 7.81 -5.78
N MET A 699 -49.52 8.63 -5.80
CA MET A 699 -49.66 10.08 -5.63
C MET A 699 -50.41 10.71 -6.80
N SER A 700 -51.25 11.69 -6.49
CA SER A 700 -51.89 12.54 -7.49
C SER A 700 -50.86 13.42 -8.21
N LYS A 701 -51.27 14.01 -9.35
CA LYS A 701 -50.40 14.91 -10.13
C LYS A 701 -49.84 16.06 -9.31
N GLU A 702 -50.68 16.72 -8.52
CA GLU A 702 -50.29 17.85 -7.67
C GLU A 702 -49.30 17.42 -6.59
N GLU A 703 -49.53 16.26 -5.97
CA GLU A 703 -48.65 15.69 -4.96
C GLU A 703 -47.26 15.33 -5.54
N VAL A 704 -47.22 14.75 -6.75
CA VAL A 704 -45.96 14.46 -7.45
C VAL A 704 -45.19 15.75 -7.75
N ILE A 705 -45.85 16.77 -8.29
CA ILE A 705 -45.19 18.07 -8.59
C ILE A 705 -44.64 18.70 -7.31
N ASN A 706 -45.40 18.68 -6.22
CA ASN A 706 -44.97 19.21 -4.93
C ASN A 706 -43.74 18.47 -4.39
N LEU A 707 -43.71 17.13 -4.46
CA LEU A 707 -42.55 16.32 -4.05
C LEU A 707 -41.29 16.70 -4.85
N ILE A 708 -41.43 16.90 -6.16
CA ILE A 708 -40.31 17.28 -7.02
C ILE A 708 -39.77 18.67 -6.69
N GLN A 709 -40.65 19.62 -6.41
CA GLN A 709 -40.26 20.95 -5.96
C GLN A 709 -39.57 20.89 -4.59
N GLU A 710 -40.06 20.05 -3.68
CA GLU A 710 -39.47 19.82 -2.36
C GLU A 710 -38.06 19.26 -2.48
N ILE A 711 -37.87 18.17 -3.26
CA ILE A 711 -36.54 17.58 -3.50
C ILE A 711 -35.60 18.63 -4.12
N ASN A 712 -36.06 19.36 -5.14
CA ASN A 712 -35.23 20.38 -5.78
C ASN A 712 -34.81 21.48 -4.80
N SER A 713 -35.72 21.93 -3.93
CA SER A 713 -35.46 22.97 -2.92
C SER A 713 -34.54 22.50 -1.78
N TYR A 714 -34.48 21.19 -1.54
CA TYR A 714 -33.61 20.60 -0.52
C TYR A 714 -32.12 20.64 -0.93
N TRP A 715 -31.82 20.61 -2.23
CA TRP A 715 -30.45 20.63 -2.70
C TRP A 715 -29.74 21.95 -2.41
N ILE A 716 -28.46 21.88 -2.06
CA ILE A 716 -27.59 23.07 -1.87
C ILE A 716 -27.55 23.94 -3.13
N ARG A 717 -27.64 23.31 -4.31
CA ARG A 717 -27.73 23.96 -5.62
C ARG A 717 -28.99 23.44 -6.34
N PRO A 718 -30.15 24.07 -6.15
CA PRO A 718 -31.37 23.66 -6.84
C PRO A 718 -31.21 23.80 -8.36
N MET A 719 -31.88 22.93 -9.10
CA MET A 719 -32.07 23.10 -10.53
C MET A 719 -32.82 24.42 -10.78
N ASP A 720 -32.33 25.19 -11.75
CA ASP A 720 -32.96 26.43 -12.19
C ASP A 720 -34.45 26.20 -12.53
N GLN A 721 -35.32 27.13 -12.14
CA GLN A 721 -36.76 26.93 -12.26
C GLN A 721 -37.23 26.78 -13.72
N ILE A 722 -36.59 27.48 -14.66
CA ILE A 722 -36.93 27.36 -16.08
C ILE A 722 -36.54 25.96 -16.56
N ARG A 723 -35.35 25.49 -16.17
CA ARG A 723 -34.88 24.13 -16.47
C ARG A 723 -35.79 23.08 -15.83
N LEU A 724 -36.13 23.19 -14.55
CA LEU A 724 -37.02 22.26 -13.86
C LEU A 724 -38.40 22.18 -14.54
N ASN A 725 -38.94 23.34 -14.94
CA ASN A 725 -40.22 23.41 -15.63
C ASN A 725 -40.16 22.69 -16.99
N ASN A 726 -39.13 22.95 -17.79
CA ASN A 726 -38.99 22.35 -19.11
C ASN A 726 -38.66 20.86 -19.03
N THR A 727 -37.69 20.48 -18.20
CA THR A 727 -37.16 19.12 -18.10
C THR A 727 -38.09 18.16 -17.37
N LEU A 728 -38.90 18.62 -16.41
CA LEU A 728 -39.68 17.72 -15.57
C LEU A 728 -41.16 18.09 -15.41
N ILE A 729 -41.47 19.32 -14.97
CA ILE A 729 -42.86 19.65 -14.59
C ILE A 729 -43.80 19.58 -15.79
N LYS A 730 -43.43 20.18 -16.92
CA LYS A 730 -44.22 20.12 -18.16
C LYS A 730 -44.43 18.67 -18.62
N GLN A 731 -43.44 17.80 -18.40
CA GLN A 731 -43.58 16.39 -18.75
C GLN A 731 -44.57 15.67 -17.82
N ILE A 732 -44.53 15.93 -16.51
CA ILE A 732 -45.47 15.38 -15.52
C ILE A 732 -46.91 15.87 -15.79
N GLU A 733 -47.07 17.11 -16.25
CA GLU A 733 -48.37 17.66 -16.63
C GLU A 733 -49.05 16.86 -17.76
N ASP A 734 -48.25 16.32 -18.69
CA ASP A 734 -48.73 15.51 -19.81
C ASP A 734 -48.96 14.03 -19.43
N TRP A 735 -48.60 13.60 -18.22
CA TRP A 735 -48.80 12.21 -17.79
C TRP A 735 -50.27 11.88 -17.54
N SER A 736 -50.65 10.65 -17.90
CA SER A 736 -51.91 10.05 -17.45
C SER A 736 -51.80 9.60 -15.99
N PHE A 737 -52.71 10.07 -15.14
CA PHE A 737 -52.88 9.60 -13.77
C PHE A 737 -54.21 8.86 -13.71
N THR A 738 -54.21 7.63 -13.20
CA THR A 738 -55.44 6.91 -12.88
C THR A 738 -56.08 7.58 -11.67
N CYS A 739 -57.29 8.11 -11.85
CA CYS A 739 -58.11 8.62 -10.76
C CYS A 739 -58.60 7.49 -9.85
#